data_AF-A0A7C3WAM6-F1
#
_entry.id   AF-A0A7C3WAM6-F1
#
_cell.length_a   1.000
_cell.length_b   1.000
_cell.length_c   1.000
_cell.angle_alpha   90.00
_cell.angle_beta   90.00
_cell.angle_gamma   90.00
#
_symmetry.space_group_name_H-M   'P 1'
#
loop_
_entity.id
_entity.type
_entity.pdbx_description
1 polymer ?
#
loop_
_entity_poly.entity_id
_entity_poly.type
_entity_poly.pdbx_seq_one_letter_code
_entity_poly.pdbx_strand_id
1 'polypeptide(L)'
;MDEGRDLNWREWSFIAAIGVGILLNALGVFKTLPGTNLDTAVLLTVIGGWRIFYESFSELLVHKRIGADLAVSIAAIAALLIGEYLAAAEVIFIMLIGGALEHYAVVKTHSALEQLLELAPKTARVRKNGEELEVPIEQVQVGDIVVVRPGERIPVDGVVISGRSSVNQAPLTGESVPIEKSEGDEVFAGTLNEFGILVIRTTHVGSETKLGQIVQLVKEAQERKGKVQRLADKYAQWFVPVLLLVGGLTFLLSRFGLGLEAKQTWLRVVSVLIVACPCAMILATPTAVVAALGRLAKSGILAKGGIYLEQLAEVDCIAFDKTGTLTEGKPKVQTIVPLGGRTEEEVLSLAAAAEQMSEHVFAKAILDEAKKRNLKIPSAEDFQAYPGMGLKATVDGVTVLVGSRSFIAEQIGDIDETFSEKLEALAQQGFTAVIVACSETTSELRQHPNSTLTPSTLHPAPKFQIVGIIALADQLRNEAKETVESLRAMGIKRIVLLTGDNALVAKKIAQQVGVDEVHFELLPQDKVAIVRQLQQQGRKVAMVGDGINDAPVLTAADVGIALGGIGMDVTIEAADIVLMTDDLSKLPEAVDVCRRTLSTIRQNLLLFAIGVNAVGVLAAGAGILKPIGAAVMHQVASLLVVLNSLRLLTYRTETKLHSWLKRTSERWQEFSSELAQTLPKIQEWLASHKRQFAVGACIAAFALWVLSGIYIVNHDEVAVVQLLGRVVAKDVPPGIHYRLPFPLTKLWKIRKHELRRVEIGFRTVPPSQRGQEPLVYEWNFPHKYGRYRKLPEEALMVTGDENLASVNAVVHYRIADTTDFLFRVANADELIRLVGERVIREVAAQVQLDSLLVSERQELEKVVRERMQRILSAYRAGVEIVAVKFQDVHPPIEVVDAFRMVAAAFEQKLAMVNQAEAYRNEQIPLARGKAVEQVETAKAYRIRRSLHALGESQRFLMLAEVYRNFPEVTRIRLYLEAIEKALAGKPKIIMDARSIARRQMLFVDEKGLSLTLGEALQTLTQQAQQPQQETVTPEH
;
A
#
# COMPACT_ATOMS: atom_id res chain seq x y z
N MET A 1 11.53 -9.43 -16.46
CA MET A 1 12.83 -10.13 -16.63
C MET A 1 12.62 -11.56 -16.18
N ASP A 2 12.31 -12.44 -17.12
CA ASP A 2 12.00 -13.88 -16.89
C ASP A 2 13.25 -14.75 -17.16
N GLU A 3 14.45 -14.18 -17.01
CA GLU A 3 15.74 -14.88 -17.26
C GLU A 3 16.17 -15.81 -16.12
N GLY A 4 15.49 -15.78 -14.96
CA GLY A 4 15.88 -16.57 -13.79
C GLY A 4 15.40 -18.03 -13.79
N ARG A 5 14.52 -18.41 -14.72
CA ARG A 5 13.99 -19.78 -14.78
C ARG A 5 14.89 -20.63 -15.66
N ASP A 6 15.56 -21.56 -14.99
CA ASP A 6 16.42 -22.62 -15.50
C ASP A 6 17.88 -22.22 -15.68
N LEU A 7 18.77 -22.80 -14.84
CA LEU A 7 20.09 -23.20 -15.35
C LEU A 7 19.81 -24.04 -16.59
N ASN A 8 19.93 -23.40 -17.75
CA ASN A 8 19.61 -24.02 -19.01
C ASN A 8 20.41 -25.33 -19.08
N TRP A 9 19.74 -26.44 -19.38
CA TRP A 9 20.38 -27.72 -19.76
C TRP A 9 21.56 -27.50 -20.73
N ARG A 10 21.53 -26.40 -21.49
CA ARG A 10 22.56 -25.85 -22.37
C ARG A 10 23.89 -25.48 -21.70
N GLU A 11 23.87 -24.90 -20.50
CA GLU A 11 25.09 -24.56 -19.75
C GLU A 11 25.76 -25.83 -19.21
N TRP A 12 24.98 -26.74 -18.61
CA TRP A 12 25.48 -28.03 -18.15
C TRP A 12 26.01 -28.91 -19.29
N SER A 13 25.34 -28.91 -20.44
CA SER A 13 25.83 -29.66 -21.62
C SER A 13 27.11 -29.08 -22.18
N PHE A 14 27.28 -27.74 -22.17
CA PHE A 14 28.54 -27.09 -22.55
C PHE A 14 29.68 -27.43 -21.58
N ILE A 15 29.45 -27.33 -20.26
CA ILE A 15 30.44 -27.68 -19.24
C ILE A 15 30.82 -29.16 -19.36
N ALA A 16 29.84 -30.05 -19.53
CA ALA A 16 30.09 -31.46 -19.74
C ALA A 16 30.92 -31.72 -21.02
N ALA A 17 30.64 -31.02 -22.12
CA ALA A 17 31.41 -31.14 -23.36
C ALA A 17 32.87 -30.70 -23.18
N ILE A 18 33.13 -29.60 -22.46
CA ILE A 18 34.49 -29.15 -22.13
C ILE A 18 35.19 -30.17 -21.23
N GLY A 19 34.52 -30.68 -20.20
CA GLY A 19 35.06 -31.69 -19.29
C GLY A 19 35.42 -33.00 -19.98
N VAL A 20 34.55 -33.50 -20.86
CA VAL A 20 34.82 -34.67 -21.69
C VAL A 20 36.01 -34.40 -22.62
N GLY A 21 36.08 -33.22 -23.23
CA GLY A 21 37.23 -32.81 -24.05
C GLY A 21 38.56 -32.84 -23.30
N ILE A 22 38.59 -32.31 -22.07
CA ILE A 22 39.78 -32.31 -21.20
C ILE A 22 40.17 -33.74 -20.82
N LEU A 23 39.19 -34.57 -20.44
CA LEU A 23 39.42 -35.98 -20.10
C LEU A 23 40.04 -36.74 -21.29
N LEU A 24 39.57 -36.50 -22.51
CA LEU A 24 40.10 -37.13 -23.72
C LEU A 24 41.49 -36.63 -24.09
N ASN A 25 41.80 -35.35 -23.84
CA ASN A 25 43.16 -34.81 -23.95
C ASN A 25 44.10 -35.49 -22.94
N ALA A 26 43.69 -35.58 -21.67
CA ALA A 26 44.46 -36.21 -20.60
C ALA A 26 44.71 -37.71 -20.84
N LEU A 27 43.73 -38.43 -21.40
CA LEU A 27 43.84 -39.84 -21.79
C LEU A 27 44.68 -40.09 -23.06
N GLY A 28 45.14 -39.02 -23.73
CA GLY A 28 46.00 -39.08 -24.91
C GLY A 28 45.27 -39.41 -26.23
N VAL A 29 43.93 -39.46 -26.22
CA VAL A 29 43.12 -39.83 -27.41
C VAL A 29 43.04 -38.70 -28.42
N PHE A 30 43.04 -37.44 -27.95
CA PHE A 30 43.02 -36.22 -28.76
C PHE A 30 44.05 -35.22 -28.23
N LYS A 31 45.32 -35.62 -28.09
CA LYS A 31 46.34 -34.71 -27.53
C LYS A 31 46.68 -33.55 -28.46
N THR A 32 46.78 -33.81 -29.76
CA THR A 32 47.06 -32.81 -30.79
C THR A 32 45.93 -32.73 -31.80
N LEU A 33 45.63 -31.53 -32.31
CA LEU A 33 44.64 -31.37 -33.36
C LEU A 33 45.12 -32.12 -34.63
N PRO A 34 44.26 -32.88 -35.32
CA PRO A 34 44.66 -33.59 -36.54
C PRO A 34 45.25 -32.62 -37.58
N GLY A 35 46.51 -32.84 -37.97
CA GLY A 35 47.21 -32.00 -38.96
C GLY A 35 47.95 -30.77 -38.39
N THR A 36 47.96 -30.56 -37.07
CA THR A 36 48.74 -29.48 -36.43
C THR A 36 49.49 -29.97 -35.19
N ASN A 37 50.56 -29.29 -34.79
CA ASN A 37 51.27 -29.55 -33.52
C ASN A 37 50.62 -28.85 -32.32
N LEU A 38 49.39 -28.31 -32.47
CA LEU A 38 48.71 -27.60 -31.40
C LEU A 38 48.03 -28.59 -30.45
N ASP A 39 48.32 -28.47 -29.16
CA ASP A 39 47.68 -29.25 -28.11
C ASP A 39 46.19 -28.86 -28.02
N THR A 40 45.28 -29.84 -28.02
CA THR A 40 43.84 -29.57 -28.00
C THR A 40 43.38 -28.90 -26.69
N ALA A 41 44.17 -29.00 -25.62
CA ALA A 41 43.92 -28.27 -24.36
C ALA A 41 43.96 -26.75 -24.56
N VAL A 42 44.74 -26.24 -25.51
CA VAL A 42 44.74 -24.80 -25.86
C VAL A 42 43.38 -24.39 -26.40
N LEU A 43 42.80 -25.19 -27.30
CA LEU A 43 41.49 -24.93 -27.89
C LEU A 43 40.39 -25.01 -26.82
N LEU A 44 40.44 -26.02 -25.94
CA LEU A 44 39.48 -26.19 -24.84
C LEU A 44 39.55 -25.03 -23.84
N THR A 45 40.75 -24.53 -23.55
CA THR A 45 40.94 -23.33 -22.71
C THR A 45 40.32 -22.09 -23.36
N VAL A 46 40.54 -21.87 -24.66
CA VAL A 46 40.01 -20.70 -25.37
C VAL A 46 38.49 -20.77 -25.51
N ILE A 47 37.93 -21.93 -25.88
CA ILE A 47 36.48 -22.10 -26.06
C ILE A 47 35.76 -22.06 -24.71
N GLY A 48 36.24 -22.83 -23.73
CA GLY A 48 35.65 -22.86 -22.38
C GLY A 48 35.80 -21.53 -21.64
N GLY A 49 36.96 -20.88 -21.81
CA GLY A 49 37.31 -19.63 -21.13
C GLY A 49 36.81 -18.38 -21.86
N TRP A 50 36.28 -18.49 -23.08
CA TRP A 50 35.88 -17.35 -23.91
C TRP A 50 35.01 -16.35 -23.14
N ARG A 51 34.04 -16.84 -22.36
CA ARG A 51 33.16 -16.00 -21.54
C ARG A 51 33.96 -15.24 -20.47
N ILE A 52 34.78 -15.95 -19.70
CA ILE A 52 35.60 -15.39 -18.62
C ILE A 52 36.59 -14.36 -19.19
N PHE A 53 37.24 -14.65 -20.31
CA PHE A 53 38.16 -13.73 -20.98
C PHE A 53 37.44 -12.48 -21.49
N TYR A 54 36.28 -12.64 -22.12
CA TYR A 54 35.50 -11.52 -22.63
C TYR A 54 34.97 -10.62 -21.50
N GLU A 55 34.41 -11.22 -20.45
CA GLU A 55 33.90 -10.52 -19.26
C GLU A 55 35.03 -9.72 -18.61
N SER A 56 36.14 -10.37 -18.27
CA SER A 56 37.38 -9.75 -17.77
C SER A 56 37.87 -8.56 -18.62
N PHE A 57 37.94 -8.73 -19.94
CA PHE A 57 38.42 -7.68 -20.84
C PHE A 57 37.44 -6.50 -20.92
N SER A 58 36.13 -6.79 -20.96
CA SER A 58 35.07 -5.79 -20.99
C SER A 58 34.98 -4.99 -19.69
N GLU A 59 35.16 -5.63 -18.52
CA GLU A 59 35.18 -4.97 -17.23
C GLU A 59 36.37 -4.02 -17.11
N LEU A 60 37.55 -4.46 -17.55
CA LEU A 60 38.78 -3.69 -17.48
C LEU A 60 38.72 -2.45 -18.39
N LEU A 61 38.35 -2.62 -19.66
CA LEU A 61 38.46 -1.54 -20.66
C LEU A 61 37.25 -0.64 -20.75
N VAL A 62 36.04 -1.20 -20.65
CA VAL A 62 34.79 -0.44 -20.81
C VAL A 62 34.35 0.12 -19.46
N HIS A 63 34.40 -0.69 -18.40
CA HIS A 63 33.86 -0.33 -17.10
C HIS A 63 34.91 0.20 -16.12
N LYS A 64 36.21 0.10 -16.47
CA LYS A 64 37.35 0.45 -15.61
C LYS A 64 37.28 -0.22 -14.22
N ARG A 65 36.75 -1.44 -14.18
CA ARG A 65 36.63 -2.25 -12.97
C ARG A 65 37.57 -3.44 -13.07
N ILE A 66 38.13 -3.83 -11.93
CA ILE A 66 39.05 -4.95 -11.84
C ILE A 66 38.33 -6.09 -11.11
N GLY A 67 37.79 -7.03 -11.87
CA GLY A 67 37.04 -8.18 -11.35
C GLY A 67 37.89 -9.42 -11.08
N ALA A 68 37.31 -10.41 -10.41
CA ALA A 68 37.95 -11.69 -10.13
C ALA A 68 38.27 -12.49 -11.41
N ASP A 69 37.44 -12.34 -12.44
CA ASP A 69 37.63 -12.97 -13.75
C ASP A 69 38.94 -12.53 -14.44
N LEU A 70 39.44 -11.33 -14.09
CA LEU A 70 40.74 -10.86 -14.57
C LEU A 70 41.90 -11.69 -14.02
N ALA A 71 41.86 -12.05 -12.73
CA ALA A 71 42.91 -12.85 -12.12
C ALA A 71 42.96 -14.26 -12.72
N VAL A 72 41.79 -14.88 -12.90
CA VAL A 72 41.65 -16.19 -13.55
C VAL A 72 42.11 -16.12 -15.01
N SER A 73 41.74 -15.06 -15.73
CA SER A 73 42.17 -14.84 -17.12
C SER A 73 43.69 -14.72 -17.23
N ILE A 74 44.33 -13.93 -16.36
CA ILE A 74 45.79 -13.77 -16.33
C ILE A 74 46.46 -15.10 -15.98
N ALA A 75 45.93 -15.84 -15.01
CA ALA A 75 46.47 -17.14 -14.61
C ALA A 75 46.38 -18.18 -15.74
N ALA A 76 45.24 -18.24 -16.45
CA ALA A 76 45.05 -19.15 -17.59
C ALA A 76 45.97 -18.79 -18.76
N ILE A 77 46.10 -17.51 -19.10
CA ILE A 77 47.03 -17.03 -20.15
C ILE A 77 48.47 -17.34 -19.76
N ALA A 78 48.86 -17.08 -18.50
CA ALA A 78 50.20 -17.40 -18.02
C ALA A 78 50.48 -18.91 -18.09
N ALA A 79 49.52 -19.77 -17.68
CA ALA A 79 49.65 -21.22 -17.80
C ALA A 79 49.85 -21.67 -19.26
N LEU A 80 49.13 -21.08 -20.22
CA LEU A 80 49.32 -21.33 -21.65
C LEU A 80 50.73 -20.92 -22.11
N LEU A 81 51.22 -19.75 -21.71
CA LEU A 81 52.55 -19.25 -22.09
C LEU A 81 53.71 -20.11 -21.52
N ILE A 82 53.50 -20.74 -20.37
CA ILE A 82 54.50 -21.64 -19.73
C ILE A 82 54.51 -23.03 -20.38
N GLY A 83 53.56 -23.33 -21.27
CA GLY A 83 53.39 -24.62 -21.92
C GLY A 83 52.61 -25.64 -21.08
N GLU A 84 51.95 -25.20 -20.02
CA GLU A 84 51.12 -26.05 -19.15
C GLU A 84 49.65 -26.01 -19.63
N TYR A 85 49.44 -26.46 -20.87
CA TYR A 85 48.16 -26.34 -21.58
C TYR A 85 47.01 -27.06 -20.87
N LEU A 86 47.29 -28.27 -20.36
CA LEU A 86 46.30 -29.07 -19.63
C LEU A 86 45.87 -28.36 -18.33
N ALA A 87 46.82 -27.78 -17.59
CA ALA A 87 46.52 -27.04 -16.37
C ALA A 87 45.66 -25.79 -16.66
N ALA A 88 45.91 -25.08 -17.76
CA ALA A 88 45.08 -23.95 -18.16
C ALA A 88 43.62 -24.36 -18.46
N ALA A 89 43.44 -25.47 -19.18
CA ALA A 89 42.12 -25.99 -19.51
C ALA A 89 41.36 -26.49 -18.27
N GLU A 90 42.04 -27.19 -17.37
CA GLU A 90 41.48 -27.68 -16.12
C GLU A 90 41.05 -26.55 -15.19
N VAL A 91 41.85 -25.49 -15.06
CA VAL A 91 41.49 -24.32 -14.26
C VAL A 91 40.20 -23.68 -14.78
N ILE A 92 40.10 -23.46 -16.09
CA ILE A 92 38.89 -22.93 -16.72
C ILE A 92 37.68 -23.83 -16.48
N PHE A 93 37.83 -25.14 -16.63
CA PHE A 93 36.75 -26.10 -16.40
C PHE A 93 36.27 -26.11 -14.94
N ILE A 94 37.20 -26.10 -13.98
CA ILE A 94 36.91 -26.02 -12.55
C ILE A 94 36.18 -24.70 -12.24
N MET A 95 36.58 -23.59 -12.85
CA MET A 95 35.90 -22.29 -12.69
C MET A 95 34.50 -22.28 -13.30
N LEU A 96 34.29 -22.93 -14.45
CA LEU A 96 32.96 -23.07 -15.05
C LEU A 96 32.03 -23.91 -14.18
N ILE A 97 32.51 -25.02 -13.61
CA ILE A 97 31.74 -25.81 -12.63
C ILE A 97 31.45 -24.98 -11.38
N GLY A 98 32.45 -24.29 -10.85
CA GLY A 98 32.31 -23.42 -9.68
C GLY A 98 31.23 -22.37 -9.87
N GLY A 99 31.28 -21.63 -10.99
CA GLY A 99 30.28 -20.63 -11.35
C GLY A 99 28.87 -21.21 -11.56
N ALA A 100 28.76 -22.42 -12.13
CA ALA A 100 27.47 -23.10 -12.28
C ALA A 100 26.89 -23.56 -10.93
N LEU A 101 27.72 -24.09 -10.04
CA LEU A 101 27.31 -24.47 -8.68
C LEU A 101 26.94 -23.25 -7.84
N GLU A 102 27.69 -22.16 -7.97
CA GLU A 102 27.39 -20.86 -7.37
C GLU A 102 26.03 -20.35 -7.83
N HIS A 103 25.81 -20.29 -9.15
CA HIS A 103 24.53 -19.87 -9.71
C HIS A 103 23.38 -20.76 -9.24
N TYR A 104 23.55 -22.09 -9.25
CA TYR A 104 22.55 -23.04 -8.75
C TYR A 104 22.23 -22.80 -7.27
N ALA A 105 23.25 -22.58 -6.45
CA ALA A 105 23.08 -22.33 -5.02
C ALA A 105 22.29 -21.04 -4.78
N VAL A 106 22.66 -19.95 -5.46
CA VAL A 106 21.98 -18.65 -5.37
C VAL A 106 20.51 -18.79 -5.77
N VAL A 107 20.23 -19.37 -6.94
CA VAL A 107 18.85 -19.61 -7.42
C VAL A 107 18.05 -20.46 -6.42
N LYS A 108 18.65 -21.49 -5.83
CA LYS A 108 17.97 -22.33 -4.84
C LYS A 108 17.69 -21.63 -3.52
N THR A 109 18.53 -20.69 -3.10
CA THR A 109 18.22 -19.80 -1.98
C THR A 109 17.05 -18.86 -2.31
N HIS A 110 16.91 -18.42 -3.56
CA HIS A 110 15.77 -17.61 -4.02
C HIS A 110 14.46 -18.41 -4.13
N SER A 111 14.50 -19.71 -4.46
CA SER A 111 13.28 -20.48 -4.69
C SER A 111 12.40 -20.67 -3.45
N ALA A 112 12.97 -20.66 -2.24
CA ALA A 112 12.20 -20.68 -0.99
C ALA A 112 11.28 -19.45 -0.85
N LEU A 113 11.69 -18.35 -1.47
CA LEU A 113 10.97 -17.09 -1.48
C LEU A 113 9.96 -17.03 -2.64
N GLU A 114 10.31 -17.62 -3.78
CA GLU A 114 9.38 -17.80 -4.90
C GLU A 114 8.22 -18.73 -4.56
N GLN A 115 8.45 -19.76 -3.74
CA GLN A 115 7.38 -20.62 -3.24
C GLN A 115 6.31 -19.85 -2.46
N LEU A 116 6.67 -18.74 -1.80
CA LEU A 116 5.69 -17.83 -1.19
C LEU A 116 4.92 -17.02 -2.25
N LEU A 117 5.58 -16.64 -3.35
CA LEU A 117 4.95 -15.95 -4.50
C LEU A 117 3.99 -16.85 -5.28
N GLU A 118 4.29 -18.14 -5.38
CA GLU A 118 3.45 -19.15 -6.05
C GLU A 118 2.15 -19.47 -5.28
N LEU A 119 2.03 -19.02 -4.03
CA LEU A 119 0.78 -19.15 -3.25
C LEU A 119 -0.33 -18.25 -3.78
N ALA A 120 0.00 -17.15 -4.48
CA ALA A 120 -0.98 -16.21 -5.01
C ALA A 120 -1.66 -16.78 -6.28
N PRO A 121 -3.00 -16.95 -6.28
CA PRO A 121 -3.72 -17.38 -7.47
C PRO A 121 -3.62 -16.35 -8.60
N LYS A 122 -3.52 -16.83 -9.85
CA LYS A 122 -3.46 -15.96 -11.05
C LYS A 122 -4.83 -15.57 -11.58
N THR A 123 -5.86 -16.33 -11.22
CA THR A 123 -7.25 -16.10 -11.61
C THR A 123 -8.14 -16.13 -10.37
N ALA A 124 -9.28 -15.45 -10.46
CA ALA A 124 -10.33 -15.50 -9.46
C ALA A 124 -11.67 -15.69 -10.14
N ARG A 125 -12.60 -16.38 -9.47
CA ARG A 125 -13.98 -16.51 -9.94
C ARG A 125 -14.83 -15.44 -9.28
N VAL A 126 -15.26 -14.46 -10.06
CA VAL A 126 -16.08 -13.33 -9.60
C VAL A 126 -17.52 -13.54 -10.06
N ARG A 127 -18.48 -13.30 -9.17
CA ARG A 127 -19.92 -13.34 -9.47
C ARG A 127 -20.41 -11.94 -9.83
N LYS A 128 -20.74 -11.71 -11.10
CA LYS A 128 -21.34 -10.44 -11.60
C LYS A 128 -22.70 -10.76 -12.25
N ASN A 129 -23.75 -10.01 -11.89
CA ASN A 129 -25.11 -10.18 -12.42
C ASN A 129 -25.69 -11.61 -12.28
N GLY A 130 -25.27 -12.37 -11.26
CA GLY A 130 -25.73 -13.75 -11.02
C GLY A 130 -24.95 -14.83 -11.77
N GLU A 131 -24.04 -14.48 -12.68
CA GLU A 131 -23.16 -15.42 -13.37
C GLU A 131 -21.74 -15.44 -12.77
N GLU A 132 -21.12 -16.61 -12.73
CA GLU A 132 -19.73 -16.79 -12.28
C GLU A 132 -18.77 -16.67 -13.47
N LEU A 133 -17.90 -15.67 -13.44
CA LEU A 133 -16.90 -15.41 -14.48
C LEU A 133 -15.49 -15.60 -13.90
N GLU A 134 -14.65 -16.36 -14.59
CA GLU A 134 -13.24 -16.47 -14.24
C GLU A 134 -12.47 -15.32 -14.88
N VAL A 135 -11.84 -14.49 -14.06
CA VAL A 135 -11.10 -13.30 -14.49
C VAL A 135 -9.65 -13.38 -14.00
N PRO A 136 -8.69 -12.79 -14.73
CA PRO A 136 -7.34 -12.55 -14.19
C PRO A 136 -7.42 -11.80 -12.86
N ILE A 137 -6.54 -12.14 -11.90
CA ILE A 137 -6.57 -11.58 -10.55
C ILE A 137 -6.43 -10.05 -10.54
N GLU A 138 -5.77 -9.48 -11.55
CA GLU A 138 -5.57 -8.03 -11.72
C GLU A 138 -6.85 -7.28 -12.09
N GLN A 139 -7.91 -7.99 -12.51
CA GLN A 139 -9.21 -7.41 -12.86
C GLN A 139 -10.21 -7.44 -11.70
N VAL A 140 -9.89 -8.12 -10.60
CA VAL A 140 -10.74 -8.17 -9.40
C VAL A 140 -10.65 -6.83 -8.66
N GLN A 141 -11.79 -6.27 -8.29
CA GLN A 141 -11.88 -5.00 -7.59
C GLN A 141 -12.37 -5.18 -6.16
N VAL A 142 -12.05 -4.23 -5.28
CA VAL A 142 -12.64 -4.17 -3.93
C VAL A 142 -14.17 -4.10 -4.04
N GLY A 143 -14.85 -4.90 -3.24
CA GLY A 143 -16.30 -5.06 -3.29
C GLY A 143 -16.81 -6.16 -4.25
N ASP A 144 -15.98 -6.68 -5.16
CA ASP A 144 -16.37 -7.82 -6.01
C ASP A 144 -16.68 -9.06 -5.14
N ILE A 145 -17.68 -9.85 -5.55
CA ILE A 145 -18.05 -11.09 -4.88
C ILE A 145 -17.27 -12.23 -5.51
N VAL A 146 -16.33 -12.80 -4.76
CA VAL A 146 -15.50 -13.93 -5.18
C VAL A 146 -16.07 -15.23 -4.65
N VAL A 147 -16.16 -16.24 -5.49
CA VAL A 147 -16.62 -17.59 -5.11
C VAL A 147 -15.43 -18.53 -5.09
N VAL A 148 -15.17 -19.16 -3.94
CA VAL A 148 -14.05 -20.10 -3.76
C VAL A 148 -14.62 -21.48 -3.44
N ARG A 149 -14.26 -22.47 -4.27
CA ARG A 149 -14.70 -23.87 -4.09
C ARG A 149 -13.74 -24.67 -3.19
N PRO A 150 -14.16 -25.86 -2.73
CA PRO A 150 -13.30 -26.75 -1.96
C PRO A 150 -12.05 -27.12 -2.75
N GLY A 151 -10.89 -27.11 -2.10
CA GLY A 151 -9.58 -27.34 -2.70
C GLY A 151 -8.99 -26.16 -3.47
N GLU A 152 -9.73 -25.05 -3.66
CA GLU A 152 -9.21 -23.84 -4.28
C GLU A 152 -8.51 -22.94 -3.24
N ARG A 153 -7.48 -22.22 -3.69
CA ARG A 153 -6.86 -21.16 -2.87
C ARG A 153 -7.73 -19.91 -2.93
N ILE A 154 -7.84 -19.24 -1.79
CA ILE A 154 -8.54 -17.97 -1.70
C ILE A 154 -7.69 -16.91 -2.45
N PRO A 155 -8.23 -16.21 -3.45
CA PRO A 155 -7.43 -15.32 -4.31
C PRO A 155 -7.29 -13.88 -3.78
N VAL A 156 -8.16 -13.47 -2.85
CA VAL A 156 -8.25 -12.10 -2.33
C VAL A 156 -8.42 -12.12 -0.82
N ASP A 157 -8.14 -10.99 -0.16
CA ASP A 157 -8.57 -10.82 1.22
C ASP A 157 -10.03 -10.32 1.23
N GLY A 158 -10.82 -10.82 2.17
CA GLY A 158 -12.23 -10.49 2.22
C GLY A 158 -12.97 -11.02 3.44
N VAL A 159 -14.27 -10.76 3.45
CA VAL A 159 -15.20 -11.23 4.48
C VAL A 159 -16.14 -12.25 3.87
N VAL A 160 -16.35 -13.38 4.54
CA VAL A 160 -17.31 -14.40 4.12
C VAL A 160 -18.72 -13.82 4.25
N ILE A 161 -19.44 -13.73 3.13
CA ILE A 161 -20.85 -13.29 3.10
C ILE A 161 -21.82 -14.46 3.01
N SER A 162 -21.36 -15.62 2.55
CA SER A 162 -22.17 -16.84 2.55
C SER A 162 -21.29 -18.09 2.49
N GLY A 163 -21.72 -19.14 3.18
CA GLY A 163 -21.04 -20.43 3.23
C GLY A 163 -20.24 -20.66 4.50
N ARG A 164 -19.83 -21.91 4.72
CA ARG A 164 -19.04 -22.34 5.86
C ARG A 164 -18.02 -23.38 5.41
N SER A 165 -16.77 -23.23 5.83
CA SER A 165 -15.67 -24.14 5.47
C SER A 165 -14.52 -24.05 6.46
N SER A 166 -13.69 -25.09 6.54
CA SER A 166 -12.37 -24.98 7.16
C SER A 166 -11.39 -24.36 6.15
N VAL A 167 -10.63 -23.38 6.63
CA VAL A 167 -9.59 -22.70 5.84
C VAL A 167 -8.25 -22.98 6.48
N ASN A 168 -7.36 -23.60 5.70
CA ASN A 168 -5.99 -23.85 6.10
C ASN A 168 -5.13 -22.62 5.84
N GLN A 169 -4.74 -21.97 6.94
CA GLN A 169 -3.93 -20.75 6.93
C GLN A 169 -2.43 -21.00 7.12
N ALA A 170 -2.00 -22.27 7.16
CA ALA A 170 -0.59 -22.66 7.34
C ALA A 170 0.40 -21.93 6.40
N PRO A 171 0.07 -21.63 5.12
CA PRO A 171 0.98 -20.91 4.24
C PRO A 171 1.28 -19.46 4.68
N LEU A 172 0.45 -18.87 5.53
CA LEU A 172 0.57 -17.50 6.02
C LEU A 172 0.95 -17.45 7.50
N THR A 173 0.29 -18.26 8.33
CA THR A 173 0.43 -18.24 9.79
C THR A 173 1.41 -19.28 10.31
N GLY A 174 1.74 -20.30 9.51
CA GLY A 174 2.55 -21.45 9.93
C GLY A 174 1.81 -22.46 10.81
N GLU A 175 0.56 -22.19 11.18
CA GLU A 175 -0.25 -23.09 12.00
C GLU A 175 -0.85 -24.21 11.16
N SER A 176 -0.68 -25.46 11.61
CA SER A 176 -1.08 -26.64 10.82
C SER A 176 -2.56 -27.03 11.00
N VAL A 177 -3.27 -26.41 11.95
CA VAL A 177 -4.68 -26.72 12.23
C VAL A 177 -5.57 -25.78 11.42
N PRO A 178 -6.46 -26.31 10.55
CA PRO A 178 -7.43 -25.50 9.81
C PRO A 178 -8.37 -24.75 10.74
N ILE A 179 -8.68 -23.50 10.40
CA ILE A 179 -9.59 -22.64 11.18
C ILE A 179 -10.97 -22.65 10.50
N GLU A 180 -12.03 -22.87 11.28
CA GLU A 180 -13.41 -22.77 10.81
C GLU A 180 -13.76 -21.34 10.45
N LYS A 181 -14.38 -21.14 9.27
CA LYS A 181 -14.84 -19.84 8.77
C LYS A 181 -16.32 -19.90 8.40
N SER A 182 -17.04 -18.91 8.85
CA SER A 182 -18.49 -18.72 8.71
C SER A 182 -18.82 -17.27 8.31
N GLU A 183 -20.10 -16.99 8.04
CA GLU A 183 -20.54 -15.65 7.63
C GLU A 183 -20.10 -14.57 8.64
N GLY A 184 -19.46 -13.52 8.13
CA GLY A 184 -18.86 -12.44 8.92
C GLY A 184 -17.37 -12.63 9.22
N ASP A 185 -16.80 -13.82 9.02
CA ASP A 185 -15.38 -14.07 9.29
C ASP A 185 -14.47 -13.60 8.16
N GLU A 186 -13.28 -13.13 8.53
CA GLU A 186 -12.23 -12.75 7.58
C GLU A 186 -11.49 -13.96 7.01
N VAL A 187 -11.12 -13.85 5.74
CA VAL A 187 -10.32 -14.81 4.99
C VAL A 187 -9.23 -14.11 4.20
N PHE A 188 -8.11 -14.80 3.99
CA PHE A 188 -6.88 -14.21 3.46
C PHE A 188 -6.42 -14.90 2.17
N ALA A 189 -5.84 -14.12 1.26
CA ALA A 189 -5.32 -14.57 -0.01
C ALA A 189 -4.19 -15.61 0.16
N GLY A 190 -4.18 -16.65 -0.67
CA GLY A 190 -3.22 -17.75 -0.64
C GLY A 190 -3.53 -18.87 0.36
N THR A 191 -4.45 -18.65 1.30
CA THR A 191 -4.97 -19.71 2.18
C THR A 191 -5.77 -20.75 1.38
N LEU A 192 -5.81 -21.99 1.85
CA LEU A 192 -6.48 -23.08 1.15
C LEU A 192 -7.87 -23.30 1.76
N ASN A 193 -8.90 -23.21 0.93
CA ASN A 193 -10.24 -23.60 1.32
C ASN A 193 -10.38 -25.13 1.20
N GLU A 194 -10.72 -25.85 2.26
CA GLU A 194 -10.65 -27.32 2.24
C GLU A 194 -11.95 -27.99 1.78
N PHE A 195 -13.10 -27.71 2.41
CA PHE A 195 -14.31 -28.53 2.24
C PHE A 195 -15.55 -27.83 1.71
N GLY A 196 -15.87 -26.62 2.19
CA GLY A 196 -17.09 -25.89 1.86
C GLY A 196 -16.90 -24.87 0.74
N ILE A 197 -18.00 -24.38 0.16
CA ILE A 197 -17.94 -23.23 -0.75
C ILE A 197 -17.99 -21.95 0.10
N LEU A 198 -17.08 -21.03 -0.16
CA LEU A 198 -17.07 -19.71 0.45
C LEU A 198 -17.41 -18.66 -0.61
N VAL A 199 -18.39 -17.82 -0.29
CA VAL A 199 -18.69 -16.61 -1.05
C VAL A 199 -18.13 -15.45 -0.25
N ILE A 200 -17.16 -14.75 -0.83
CA ILE A 200 -16.32 -13.77 -0.14
C ILE A 200 -16.57 -12.42 -0.79
N ARG A 201 -16.85 -11.40 0.02
CA ARG A 201 -16.80 -10.01 -0.45
C ARG A 201 -15.37 -9.51 -0.33
N THR A 202 -14.80 -9.13 -1.46
CA THR A 202 -13.43 -8.67 -1.56
C THR A 202 -13.23 -7.38 -0.76
N THR A 203 -12.28 -7.36 0.18
CA THR A 203 -11.86 -6.16 0.90
C THR A 203 -10.56 -5.60 0.37
N HIS A 204 -9.58 -6.46 0.03
CA HIS A 204 -8.30 -6.04 -0.54
C HIS A 204 -7.88 -6.94 -1.70
N VAL A 205 -7.16 -6.37 -2.68
CA VAL A 205 -6.72 -7.06 -3.90
C VAL A 205 -5.24 -6.81 -4.21
N GLY A 206 -4.61 -7.73 -4.93
CA GLY A 206 -3.23 -7.59 -5.38
C GLY A 206 -2.24 -7.37 -4.24
N SER A 207 -1.45 -6.30 -4.32
CA SER A 207 -0.44 -5.94 -3.32
C SER A 207 -1.00 -5.49 -1.97
N GLU A 208 -2.29 -5.13 -1.89
CA GLU A 208 -2.95 -4.74 -0.64
C GLU A 208 -3.36 -5.96 0.20
N THR A 209 -3.41 -7.15 -0.38
CA THR A 209 -3.66 -8.38 0.39
C THR A 209 -2.51 -8.67 1.36
N LYS A 210 -2.77 -9.37 2.46
CA LYS A 210 -1.74 -9.81 3.42
C LYS A 210 -0.61 -10.57 2.73
N LEU A 211 -0.95 -11.47 1.81
CA LEU A 211 0.05 -12.17 1.00
C LEU A 211 0.83 -11.21 0.09
N GLY A 212 0.15 -10.27 -0.57
CA GLY A 212 0.77 -9.25 -1.41
C GLY A 212 1.75 -8.35 -0.65
N GLN A 213 1.43 -8.00 0.59
CA GLN A 213 2.31 -7.23 1.47
C GLN A 213 3.55 -8.04 1.88
N ILE A 214 3.41 -9.32 2.24
CA ILE A 214 4.55 -10.22 2.50
C ILE A 214 5.49 -10.25 1.29
N VAL A 215 4.92 -10.44 0.09
CA VAL A 215 5.64 -10.47 -1.18
C VAL A 215 6.41 -9.17 -1.45
N GLN A 216 5.81 -8.03 -1.17
CA GLN A 216 6.44 -6.72 -1.38
C GLN A 216 7.60 -6.49 -0.39
N LEU A 217 7.39 -6.78 0.89
CA LEU A 217 8.41 -6.64 1.94
C LEU A 217 9.62 -7.53 1.66
N VAL A 218 9.35 -8.74 1.20
CA VAL A 218 10.37 -9.68 0.74
C VAL A 218 11.22 -9.08 -0.40
N LYS A 219 10.61 -8.41 -1.38
CA LYS A 219 11.33 -7.77 -2.48
C LYS A 219 12.17 -6.60 -1.98
N GLU A 220 11.58 -5.74 -1.14
CA GLU A 220 12.29 -4.59 -0.54
C GLU A 220 13.47 -5.04 0.34
N ALA A 221 13.33 -6.18 1.02
CA ALA A 221 14.39 -6.79 1.82
C ALA A 221 15.62 -7.20 1.01
N GLN A 222 15.45 -7.57 -0.26
CA GLN A 222 16.58 -7.93 -1.14
C GLN A 222 17.41 -6.71 -1.55
N GLU A 223 16.82 -5.51 -1.57
CA GLU A 223 17.51 -4.29 -1.99
C GLU A 223 18.34 -3.68 -0.85
N ARG A 224 17.96 -3.91 0.41
CA ARG A 224 18.59 -3.31 1.59
C ARG A 224 19.74 -4.16 2.16
N LYS A 225 20.96 -3.92 1.65
CA LYS A 225 22.20 -4.59 2.07
C LYS A 225 22.68 -4.21 3.49
N GLY A 226 23.19 -5.19 4.22
CA GLY A 226 23.76 -5.01 5.56
C GLY A 226 25.13 -4.31 5.59
N LYS A 227 25.61 -3.94 6.79
CA LYS A 227 26.92 -3.30 6.99
C LYS A 227 28.05 -4.27 6.65
N VAL A 228 27.96 -5.53 7.07
CA VAL A 228 28.99 -6.55 6.78
C VAL A 228 29.08 -6.81 5.28
N GLN A 229 27.94 -6.86 4.60
CA GLN A 229 27.89 -6.99 3.14
C GLN A 229 28.55 -5.80 2.44
N ARG A 230 28.24 -4.56 2.86
CA ARG A 230 28.86 -3.35 2.29
C ARG A 230 30.37 -3.28 2.55
N LEU A 231 30.82 -3.74 3.72
CA LEU A 231 32.24 -3.86 4.04
C LEU A 231 32.92 -4.88 3.12
N ALA A 232 32.33 -6.07 2.95
CA ALA A 232 32.84 -7.08 2.03
C ALA A 232 32.92 -6.55 0.58
N ASP A 233 31.87 -5.87 0.09
CA ASP A 233 31.83 -5.24 -1.23
C ASP A 233 32.92 -4.18 -1.40
N LYS A 234 33.20 -3.39 -0.34
CA LYS A 234 34.29 -2.39 -0.32
C LYS A 234 35.68 -3.03 -0.36
N TYR A 235 35.89 -4.11 0.37
CA TYR A 235 37.17 -4.83 0.38
C TYR A 235 37.42 -5.58 -0.93
N ALA A 236 36.37 -6.11 -1.57
CA ALA A 236 36.48 -6.77 -2.87
C ALA A 236 37.10 -5.87 -3.94
N GLN A 237 36.85 -4.55 -3.90
CA GLN A 237 37.42 -3.58 -4.85
C GLN A 237 38.94 -3.40 -4.74
N TRP A 238 39.51 -3.57 -3.54
CA TRP A 238 40.96 -3.50 -3.31
C TRP A 238 41.67 -4.84 -3.49
N PHE A 239 40.90 -5.92 -3.68
CA PHE A 239 41.41 -7.27 -3.64
C PHE A 239 42.35 -7.59 -4.81
N VAL A 240 41.96 -7.26 -6.04
CA VAL A 240 42.76 -7.63 -7.22
C VAL A 240 44.13 -6.94 -7.27
N PRO A 241 44.26 -5.64 -6.94
CA PRO A 241 45.57 -5.02 -6.77
C PRO A 241 46.46 -5.72 -5.73
N VAL A 242 45.90 -6.10 -4.58
CA VAL A 242 46.62 -6.86 -3.55
C VAL A 242 47.03 -8.22 -4.06
N LEU A 243 46.16 -8.91 -4.79
CA LEU A 243 46.44 -10.20 -5.41
C LEU A 243 47.61 -10.14 -6.40
N LEU A 244 47.61 -9.15 -7.29
CA LEU A 244 48.69 -8.94 -8.25
C LEU A 244 50.00 -8.60 -7.54
N LEU A 245 49.95 -7.82 -6.46
CA LEU A 245 51.12 -7.53 -5.62
C LEU A 245 51.67 -8.80 -4.97
N VAL A 246 50.82 -9.66 -4.40
CA VAL A 246 51.22 -10.95 -3.81
C VAL A 246 51.80 -11.89 -4.87
N GLY A 247 51.22 -11.92 -6.08
CA GLY A 247 51.78 -12.65 -7.22
C GLY A 247 53.15 -12.14 -7.63
N GLY A 248 53.33 -10.81 -7.71
CA GLY A 248 54.61 -10.17 -7.97
C GLY A 248 55.66 -10.44 -6.88
N LEU A 249 55.26 -10.39 -5.61
CA LEU A 249 56.14 -10.73 -4.49
C LEU A 249 56.55 -12.21 -4.52
N THR A 250 55.61 -13.11 -4.86
CA THR A 250 55.88 -14.54 -5.04
C THR A 250 56.90 -14.75 -6.16
N PHE A 251 56.80 -14.02 -7.26
CA PHE A 251 57.77 -14.05 -8.35
C PHE A 251 59.16 -13.59 -7.88
N LEU A 252 59.24 -12.44 -7.21
CA LEU A 252 60.50 -11.88 -6.73
C LEU A 252 61.20 -12.80 -5.73
N LEU A 253 60.47 -13.29 -4.73
CA LEU A 253 61.00 -14.21 -3.72
C LEU A 253 61.42 -15.56 -4.32
N SER A 254 60.62 -16.11 -5.24
CA SER A 254 60.93 -17.40 -5.89
C SER A 254 62.14 -17.29 -6.83
N ARG A 255 62.23 -16.20 -7.61
CA ARG A 255 63.28 -16.02 -8.62
C ARG A 255 64.60 -15.54 -8.03
N PHE A 256 64.55 -14.50 -7.19
CA PHE A 256 65.75 -13.84 -6.65
C PHE A 256 66.09 -14.29 -5.22
N GLY A 257 65.11 -14.71 -4.43
CA GLY A 257 65.34 -15.24 -3.08
C GLY A 257 65.75 -16.71 -3.07
N LEU A 258 64.97 -17.57 -3.74
CA LEU A 258 65.18 -19.03 -3.76
C LEU A 258 65.95 -19.55 -4.99
N GLY A 259 66.25 -18.68 -5.97
CA GLY A 259 67.02 -19.03 -7.16
C GLY A 259 66.33 -20.02 -8.11
N LEU A 260 65.01 -20.14 -8.05
CA LEU A 260 64.27 -21.15 -8.82
C LEU A 260 64.29 -20.88 -10.33
N GLU A 261 64.13 -21.94 -11.12
CA GLU A 261 63.97 -21.85 -12.57
C GLU A 261 62.74 -21.03 -12.95
N ALA A 262 62.77 -20.41 -14.13
CA ALA A 262 61.68 -19.56 -14.61
C ALA A 262 60.34 -20.32 -14.66
N LYS A 263 60.35 -21.57 -15.13
CA LYS A 263 59.16 -22.42 -15.20
C LYS A 263 58.54 -22.67 -13.83
N GLN A 264 59.37 -23.01 -12.84
CA GLN A 264 58.91 -23.28 -11.47
C GLN A 264 58.42 -22.00 -10.76
N THR A 265 59.08 -20.88 -11.01
CA THR A 265 58.68 -19.55 -10.52
C THR A 265 57.28 -19.20 -11.01
N TRP A 266 57.05 -19.32 -12.32
CA TRP A 266 55.75 -18.98 -12.90
C TRP A 266 54.63 -19.93 -12.48
N LEU A 267 54.91 -21.23 -12.30
CA LEU A 267 53.95 -22.18 -11.74
C LEU A 267 53.47 -21.77 -10.34
N ARG A 268 54.36 -21.27 -9.48
CA ARG A 268 53.99 -20.75 -8.14
C ARG A 268 53.13 -19.51 -8.24
N VAL A 269 53.52 -18.56 -9.10
CA VAL A 269 52.75 -17.32 -9.33
C VAL A 269 51.34 -17.64 -9.82
N VAL A 270 51.20 -18.48 -10.83
CA VAL A 270 49.90 -18.92 -11.37
C VAL A 270 49.06 -19.59 -10.28
N SER A 271 49.66 -20.48 -9.48
CA SER A 271 48.96 -21.15 -8.37
C SER A 271 48.46 -20.17 -7.32
N VAL A 272 49.27 -19.16 -6.96
CA VAL A 272 48.89 -18.10 -6.01
C VAL A 272 47.75 -17.24 -6.57
N LEU A 273 47.82 -16.85 -7.85
CA LEU A 273 46.76 -16.06 -8.49
C LEU A 273 45.41 -16.80 -8.54
N ILE A 274 45.43 -18.12 -8.75
CA ILE A 274 44.22 -18.94 -8.78
C ILE A 274 43.62 -19.12 -7.39
N VAL A 275 44.42 -19.57 -6.42
CA VAL A 275 43.89 -19.94 -5.09
C VAL A 275 43.36 -18.74 -4.33
N ALA A 276 43.94 -17.57 -4.58
CA ALA A 276 43.51 -16.34 -3.95
C ALA A 276 42.33 -15.66 -4.65
N CYS A 277 41.53 -16.29 -5.52
CA CYS A 277 40.27 -15.64 -5.94
C CYS A 277 39.39 -15.33 -4.69
N PRO A 278 38.79 -14.13 -4.59
CA PRO A 278 37.92 -13.76 -3.47
C PRO A 278 36.49 -14.32 -3.60
N CYS A 279 36.26 -15.25 -4.53
CA CYS A 279 34.93 -15.77 -4.89
C CYS A 279 34.13 -16.21 -3.63
N ALA A 280 34.77 -16.96 -2.71
CA ALA A 280 34.17 -17.37 -1.44
C ALA A 280 33.78 -16.19 -0.52
N MET A 281 34.57 -15.10 -0.51
CA MET A 281 34.31 -13.90 0.28
C MET A 281 33.08 -13.14 -0.25
N ILE A 282 32.96 -13.04 -1.58
CA ILE A 282 31.84 -12.38 -2.26
C ILE A 282 30.52 -13.11 -1.95
N LEU A 283 30.55 -14.45 -1.93
CA LEU A 283 29.38 -15.27 -1.63
C LEU A 283 29.02 -15.37 -0.15
N ALA A 284 29.98 -15.17 0.74
CA ALA A 284 29.83 -15.45 2.18
C ALA A 284 28.60 -14.81 2.82
N THR A 285 28.36 -13.53 2.50
CA THR A 285 27.29 -12.73 3.10
C THR A 285 25.94 -12.90 2.41
N PRO A 286 25.81 -12.72 1.07
CA PRO A 286 24.51 -12.80 0.41
C PRO A 286 23.86 -14.18 0.56
N THR A 287 24.63 -15.27 0.47
CA THR A 287 24.08 -16.63 0.64
C THR A 287 23.53 -16.88 2.04
N ALA A 288 24.20 -16.39 3.08
CA ALA A 288 23.74 -16.52 4.46
C ALA A 288 22.51 -15.66 4.74
N VAL A 289 22.47 -14.43 4.22
CA VAL A 289 21.31 -13.52 4.37
C VAL A 289 20.08 -14.10 3.69
N VAL A 290 20.18 -14.57 2.44
CA VAL A 290 19.00 -15.14 1.75
C VAL A 290 18.53 -16.43 2.44
N ALA A 291 19.46 -17.29 2.88
CA ALA A 291 19.12 -18.47 3.66
C ALA A 291 18.40 -18.13 4.97
N ALA A 292 18.82 -17.07 5.66
CA ALA A 292 18.19 -16.58 6.88
C ALA A 292 16.80 -15.99 6.64
N LEU A 293 16.64 -15.15 5.62
CA LEU A 293 15.34 -14.60 5.22
C LEU A 293 14.35 -15.71 4.85
N GLY A 294 14.80 -16.70 4.07
CA GLY A 294 14.00 -17.88 3.74
C GLY A 294 13.60 -18.70 4.97
N ARG A 295 14.46 -18.79 5.99
CA ARG A 295 14.15 -19.46 7.27
C ARG A 295 13.13 -18.66 8.09
N LEU A 296 13.35 -17.36 8.27
CA LEU A 296 12.44 -16.49 9.03
C LEU A 296 11.04 -16.52 8.41
N ALA A 297 10.95 -16.38 7.09
CA ALA A 297 9.67 -16.41 6.38
C ALA A 297 8.90 -17.72 6.60
N LYS A 298 9.58 -18.88 6.60
CA LYS A 298 8.97 -20.18 6.93
C LYS A 298 8.46 -20.30 8.37
N SER A 299 9.02 -19.51 9.29
CA SER A 299 8.60 -19.49 10.70
C SER A 299 7.53 -18.44 11.01
N GLY A 300 7.03 -17.73 10.00
CA GLY A 300 6.10 -16.62 10.17
C GLY A 300 6.79 -15.35 10.69
N ILE A 301 8.06 -15.13 10.38
CA ILE A 301 8.82 -13.94 10.77
C ILE A 301 9.32 -13.27 9.49
N LEU A 302 9.08 -11.98 9.35
CA LEU A 302 9.41 -11.23 8.14
C LEU A 302 10.40 -10.12 8.49
N ALA A 303 11.47 -10.00 7.72
CA ALA A 303 12.47 -8.95 7.93
C ALA A 303 12.63 -8.13 6.65
N LYS A 304 12.58 -6.79 6.77
CA LYS A 304 12.67 -5.82 5.66
C LYS A 304 14.07 -5.63 5.06
N GLY A 305 15.03 -6.50 5.41
CA GLY A 305 16.37 -6.43 4.82
C GLY A 305 17.47 -7.05 5.67
N GLY A 306 18.61 -7.33 5.01
CA GLY A 306 19.78 -7.91 5.65
C GLY A 306 20.38 -7.00 6.74
N ILE A 307 20.19 -5.67 6.64
CA ILE A 307 20.64 -4.72 7.66
C ILE A 307 19.98 -4.96 9.02
N TYR A 308 18.69 -5.30 9.03
CA TYR A 308 17.93 -5.51 10.26
C TYR A 308 18.22 -6.87 10.88
N LEU A 309 18.62 -7.87 10.09
CA LEU A 309 19.18 -9.12 10.60
C LEU A 309 20.49 -8.88 11.36
N GLU A 310 21.38 -8.06 10.78
CA GLU A 310 22.64 -7.69 11.43
C GLU A 310 22.40 -6.88 12.71
N GLN A 311 21.51 -5.88 12.66
CA GLN A 311 21.19 -5.05 13.82
C GLN A 311 20.53 -5.87 14.93
N LEU A 312 19.54 -6.71 14.63
CA LEU A 312 18.86 -7.53 15.63
C LEU A 312 19.84 -8.54 16.28
N ALA A 313 20.80 -9.04 15.51
CA ALA A 313 21.82 -9.92 16.05
C ALA A 313 22.78 -9.21 17.04
N GLU A 314 22.99 -7.91 16.87
CA GLU A 314 23.81 -7.05 17.75
C GLU A 314 23.03 -6.47 18.94
N VAL A 315 21.70 -6.60 18.97
CA VAL A 315 20.86 -6.09 20.05
C VAL A 315 21.25 -6.70 21.40
N ASP A 316 21.42 -5.80 22.37
CA ASP A 316 21.72 -6.12 23.77
C ASP A 316 20.66 -5.57 24.75
N CYS A 317 19.73 -4.75 24.25
CA CYS A 317 18.62 -4.17 24.99
C CYS A 317 17.30 -4.33 24.21
N ILE A 318 16.26 -4.88 24.85
CA ILE A 318 14.92 -4.98 24.25
C ILE A 318 13.95 -4.16 25.08
N ALA A 319 13.28 -3.20 24.44
CA ALA A 319 12.17 -2.45 25.00
C ALA A 319 10.85 -3.05 24.51
N PHE A 320 9.95 -3.37 25.42
CA PHE A 320 8.61 -3.85 25.13
C PHE A 320 7.61 -2.73 25.39
N ASP A 321 6.64 -2.58 24.48
CA ASP A 321 5.37 -1.97 24.85
C ASP A 321 4.54 -2.95 25.71
N LYS A 322 3.61 -2.41 26.48
CA LYS A 322 2.71 -3.22 27.29
C LYS A 322 1.52 -3.72 26.46
N THR A 323 0.71 -2.79 25.93
CA THR A 323 -0.63 -3.07 25.42
C THR A 323 -0.53 -3.71 24.03
N GLY A 324 -1.21 -4.83 23.82
CA GLY A 324 -1.16 -5.56 22.53
C GLY A 324 0.16 -6.31 22.28
N THR A 325 1.19 -6.06 23.10
CA THR A 325 2.52 -6.67 23.00
C THR A 325 2.72 -7.75 24.06
N LEU A 326 2.99 -7.37 25.32
CA LEU A 326 3.07 -8.34 26.43
C LEU A 326 1.68 -8.82 26.87
N THR A 327 0.65 -8.04 26.56
CA THR A 327 -0.75 -8.36 26.79
C THR A 327 -1.51 -8.60 25.48
N GLU A 328 -2.70 -9.19 25.57
CA GLU A 328 -3.54 -9.49 24.40
C GLU A 328 -4.10 -8.24 23.71
N GLY A 329 -4.05 -7.06 24.36
CA GLY A 329 -4.66 -5.82 23.85
C GLY A 329 -6.20 -5.87 23.88
N LYS A 330 -6.77 -6.81 24.64
CA LYS A 330 -8.20 -7.07 24.76
C LYS A 330 -8.59 -6.94 26.24
N PRO A 331 -8.84 -5.71 26.72
CA PRO A 331 -9.24 -5.50 28.10
C PRO A 331 -10.53 -6.29 28.40
N LYS A 332 -10.55 -6.98 29.54
CA LYS A 332 -11.73 -7.70 30.03
C LYS A 332 -12.16 -7.09 31.36
N VAL A 333 -13.47 -7.00 31.57
CA VAL A 333 -14.05 -6.63 32.87
C VAL A 333 -13.68 -7.74 33.87
N GLN A 334 -12.96 -7.37 34.92
CA GLN A 334 -12.54 -8.30 35.97
C GLN A 334 -13.53 -8.28 37.13
N THR A 335 -13.89 -7.09 37.58
CA THR A 335 -14.82 -6.91 38.69
C THR A 335 -15.57 -5.59 38.55
N ILE A 336 -16.78 -5.54 39.11
CA ILE A 336 -17.63 -4.37 39.14
C ILE A 336 -17.91 -4.10 40.62
N VAL A 337 -17.58 -2.91 41.09
CA VAL A 337 -17.82 -2.48 42.47
C VAL A 337 -19.01 -1.53 42.46
N PRO A 338 -20.22 -2.00 42.83
CA PRO A 338 -21.39 -1.15 42.88
C PRO A 338 -21.34 -0.20 44.08
N LEU A 339 -21.84 1.02 43.88
CA LEU A 339 -21.92 2.08 44.88
C LEU A 339 -23.29 2.77 44.82
N GLY A 340 -23.62 3.60 45.82
CA GLY A 340 -24.88 4.35 45.82
C GLY A 340 -26.15 3.47 45.86
N GLY A 341 -26.06 2.23 46.37
CA GLY A 341 -27.20 1.31 46.50
C GLY A 341 -27.64 0.61 45.21
N ARG A 342 -26.86 0.71 44.12
CA ARG A 342 -27.11 0.04 42.83
C ARG A 342 -26.60 -1.40 42.83
N THR A 343 -27.06 -2.22 41.89
CA THR A 343 -26.51 -3.57 41.65
C THR A 343 -25.39 -3.55 40.61
N GLU A 344 -24.56 -4.60 40.55
CA GLU A 344 -23.53 -4.74 39.50
C GLU A 344 -24.11 -4.68 38.09
N GLU A 345 -25.28 -5.30 37.89
CA GLU A 345 -25.97 -5.35 36.59
C GLU A 345 -26.50 -3.97 36.18
N GLU A 346 -27.00 -3.17 37.12
CA GLU A 346 -27.43 -1.80 36.87
C GLU A 346 -26.26 -0.90 36.48
N VAL A 347 -25.13 -1.00 37.19
CA VAL A 347 -23.91 -0.24 36.87
C VAL A 347 -23.38 -0.62 35.49
N LEU A 348 -23.34 -1.91 35.18
CA LEU A 348 -22.87 -2.41 33.88
C LEU A 348 -23.82 -2.01 32.75
N SER A 349 -25.14 -2.07 32.97
CA SER A 349 -26.14 -1.67 31.97
C SER A 349 -26.07 -0.18 31.65
N LEU A 350 -25.95 0.68 32.67
CA LEU A 350 -25.79 2.12 32.49
C LEU A 350 -24.48 2.48 31.77
N ALA A 351 -23.37 1.84 32.15
CA ALA A 351 -22.09 2.05 31.48
C ALA A 351 -22.12 1.56 30.03
N ALA A 352 -22.68 0.37 29.78
CA ALA A 352 -22.83 -0.19 28.44
C ALA A 352 -23.72 0.69 27.55
N ALA A 353 -24.81 1.25 28.09
CA ALA A 353 -25.67 2.17 27.36
C ALA A 353 -24.93 3.45 26.98
N ALA A 354 -24.21 4.07 27.91
CA ALA A 354 -23.43 5.27 27.65
C ALA A 354 -22.26 5.02 26.66
N GLU A 355 -21.69 3.82 26.66
CA GLU A 355 -20.57 3.40 25.80
C GLU A 355 -21.04 2.85 24.43
N GLN A 356 -22.34 2.74 24.14
CA GLN A 356 -22.85 2.15 22.87
C GLN A 356 -22.32 2.84 21.61
N MET A 357 -22.07 4.14 21.67
CA MET A 357 -21.59 4.95 20.55
C MET A 357 -20.07 5.18 20.58
N SER A 358 -19.37 4.58 21.54
CA SER A 358 -17.93 4.76 21.76
C SER A 358 -17.15 3.66 21.03
N GLU A 359 -16.16 4.06 20.21
CA GLU A 359 -15.26 3.13 19.52
C GLU A 359 -14.06 2.70 20.41
N HIS A 360 -14.04 3.13 21.67
CA HIS A 360 -12.93 2.84 22.57
C HIS A 360 -12.85 1.35 22.94
N VAL A 361 -11.64 0.82 23.12
CA VAL A 361 -11.44 -0.61 23.42
C VAL A 361 -12.11 -1.02 24.76
N PHE A 362 -12.16 -0.09 25.74
CA PHE A 362 -12.91 -0.30 26.99
C PHE A 362 -14.43 -0.32 26.79
N ALA A 363 -14.97 0.47 25.86
CA ALA A 363 -16.40 0.45 25.50
C ALA A 363 -16.83 -0.93 25.04
N LYS A 364 -16.03 -1.52 24.14
CA LYS A 364 -16.25 -2.86 23.61
C LYS A 364 -16.19 -3.92 24.71
N ALA A 365 -15.22 -3.82 25.63
CA ALA A 365 -15.12 -4.73 26.76
C ALA A 365 -16.34 -4.69 27.70
N ILE A 366 -16.86 -3.48 27.96
CA ILE A 366 -18.05 -3.25 28.79
C ILE A 366 -19.31 -3.78 28.07
N LEU A 367 -19.46 -3.50 26.77
CA LEU A 367 -20.57 -3.98 25.94
C LEU A 367 -20.57 -5.51 25.80
N ASP A 368 -19.40 -6.11 25.59
CA ASP A 368 -19.26 -7.57 25.45
C ASP A 368 -19.60 -8.28 26.76
N GLU A 369 -19.17 -7.74 27.90
CA GLU A 369 -19.53 -8.28 29.22
C GLU A 369 -21.05 -8.11 29.50
N ALA A 370 -21.65 -6.97 29.13
CA ALA A 370 -23.09 -6.76 29.27
C ALA A 370 -23.92 -7.72 28.40
N LYS A 371 -23.48 -7.96 27.15
CA LYS A 371 -24.09 -8.95 26.25
C LYS A 371 -23.92 -10.37 26.79
N LYS A 372 -22.73 -10.72 27.30
CA LYS A 372 -22.44 -12.03 27.88
C LYS A 372 -23.31 -12.34 29.10
N ARG A 373 -23.65 -11.32 29.90
CA ARG A 373 -24.61 -11.42 31.01
C ARG A 373 -26.07 -11.31 30.58
N ASN A 374 -26.37 -11.22 29.28
CA ASN A 374 -27.72 -11.04 28.72
C ASN A 374 -28.49 -9.85 29.31
N LEU A 375 -27.80 -8.74 29.60
CA LEU A 375 -28.43 -7.54 30.15
C LEU A 375 -29.18 -6.75 29.08
N LYS A 376 -30.29 -6.14 29.47
CA LYS A 376 -30.99 -5.17 28.62
C LYS A 376 -30.22 -3.86 28.64
N ILE A 377 -29.75 -3.42 27.48
CA ILE A 377 -28.99 -2.17 27.34
C ILE A 377 -29.95 -1.09 26.81
N PRO A 378 -30.30 -0.05 27.60
CA PRO A 378 -31.13 1.06 27.14
C PRO A 378 -30.42 1.90 26.08
N SER A 379 -31.20 2.69 25.32
CA SER A 379 -30.66 3.60 24.30
C SER A 379 -30.08 4.85 24.96
N ALA A 380 -28.93 5.31 24.48
CA ALA A 380 -28.34 6.58 24.88
C ALA A 380 -28.63 7.69 23.86
N GLU A 381 -28.82 8.91 24.36
CA GLU A 381 -29.00 10.15 23.61
C GLU A 381 -27.95 11.18 24.07
N ASP A 382 -27.73 12.27 23.31
CA ASP A 382 -26.79 13.35 23.64
C ASP A 382 -25.36 12.88 24.00
N PHE A 383 -24.83 11.93 23.22
CA PHE A 383 -23.48 11.40 23.41
C PHE A 383 -22.40 12.48 23.19
N GLN A 384 -21.46 12.57 24.14
CA GLN A 384 -20.30 13.44 24.06
C GLN A 384 -19.05 12.73 24.59
N ALA A 385 -18.06 12.53 23.71
CA ALA A 385 -16.77 11.96 24.08
C ALA A 385 -15.76 13.05 24.50
N TYR A 386 -14.97 12.75 25.53
CA TYR A 386 -13.86 13.57 26.01
C TYR A 386 -12.55 12.75 25.86
N PRO A 387 -11.83 12.90 24.74
CA PRO A 387 -10.67 12.07 24.41
C PRO A 387 -9.63 12.01 25.54
N GLY A 388 -9.22 10.80 25.90
CA GLY A 388 -8.24 10.55 26.97
C GLY A 388 -8.78 10.71 28.40
N MET A 389 -10.07 11.04 28.59
CA MET A 389 -10.67 11.32 29.89
C MET A 389 -11.92 10.47 30.16
N GLY A 390 -12.92 10.50 29.28
CA GLY A 390 -14.19 9.80 29.49
C GLY A 390 -15.27 10.19 28.48
N LEU A 391 -16.52 9.95 28.84
CA LEU A 391 -17.70 10.31 28.05
C LEU A 391 -18.88 10.70 28.93
N LYS A 392 -19.83 11.38 28.30
CA LYS A 392 -21.12 11.78 28.85
C LYS A 392 -22.22 11.36 27.89
N ALA A 393 -23.30 10.78 28.40
CA ALA A 393 -24.47 10.45 27.61
C ALA A 393 -25.73 10.51 28.47
N THR A 394 -26.90 10.69 27.86
CA THR A 394 -28.20 10.66 28.53
C THR A 394 -28.84 9.30 28.30
N VAL A 395 -29.10 8.55 29.37
CA VAL A 395 -29.70 7.20 29.34
C VAL A 395 -31.00 7.24 30.14
N ASP A 396 -32.13 6.90 29.49
CA ASP A 396 -33.47 6.96 30.11
C ASP A 396 -33.80 8.30 30.81
N GLY A 397 -33.33 9.42 30.26
CA GLY A 397 -33.53 10.77 30.81
C GLY A 397 -32.59 11.15 31.96
N VAL A 398 -31.62 10.31 32.30
CA VAL A 398 -30.59 10.55 33.32
C VAL A 398 -29.23 10.75 32.66
N THR A 399 -28.50 11.80 33.04
CA THR A 399 -27.14 12.01 32.54
C THR A 399 -26.16 11.07 33.23
N VAL A 400 -25.49 10.24 32.45
CA VAL A 400 -24.46 9.28 32.87
C VAL A 400 -23.08 9.76 32.42
N LEU A 401 -22.12 9.72 33.34
CA LEU A 401 -20.71 10.00 33.12
C LEU A 401 -19.92 8.70 33.29
N VAL A 402 -19.06 8.38 32.33
CA VAL A 402 -18.18 7.20 32.37
C VAL A 402 -16.76 7.65 32.06
N GLY A 403 -15.79 7.40 32.93
CA GLY A 403 -14.42 7.83 32.65
C GLY A 403 -13.41 7.67 33.78
N SER A 404 -12.27 8.34 33.64
CA SER A 404 -11.15 8.30 34.59
C SER A 404 -11.45 9.09 35.88
N ARG A 405 -10.61 8.89 36.91
CA ARG A 405 -10.67 9.65 38.17
C ARG A 405 -10.61 11.17 37.94
N SER A 406 -9.69 11.63 37.08
CA SER A 406 -9.52 13.06 36.79
C SER A 406 -10.74 13.64 36.08
N PHE A 407 -11.30 12.91 35.12
CA PHE A 407 -12.52 13.33 34.42
C PHE A 407 -13.70 13.50 35.38
N ILE A 408 -13.95 12.50 36.23
CA ILE A 408 -15.05 12.55 37.18
C ILE A 408 -14.82 13.67 38.20
N ALA A 409 -13.62 13.80 38.77
CA ALA A 409 -13.31 14.86 39.72
C ALA A 409 -13.53 16.28 39.15
N GLU A 410 -13.22 16.49 37.87
CA GLU A 410 -13.46 17.76 37.19
C GLU A 410 -14.96 18.07 37.03
N GLN A 411 -15.81 17.05 36.88
CA GLN A 411 -17.25 17.21 36.71
C GLN A 411 -18.02 17.31 38.03
N ILE A 412 -17.57 16.63 39.10
CA ILE A 412 -18.34 16.47 40.36
C ILE A 412 -17.65 17.03 41.61
N GLY A 413 -16.39 17.46 41.52
CA GLY A 413 -15.59 17.93 42.67
C GLY A 413 -14.79 16.82 43.37
N ASP A 414 -14.17 17.16 44.52
CA ASP A 414 -13.31 16.23 45.27
C ASP A 414 -14.04 14.94 45.67
N ILE A 415 -13.36 13.82 45.48
CA ILE A 415 -13.91 12.48 45.65
C ILE A 415 -13.59 11.97 47.06
N ASP A 416 -14.58 11.39 47.74
CA ASP A 416 -14.51 10.91 49.14
C ASP A 416 -13.30 10.00 49.44
N GLU A 417 -12.74 10.08 50.65
CA GLU A 417 -11.53 9.33 51.06
C GLU A 417 -11.73 7.80 50.98
N THR A 418 -12.91 7.32 51.38
CA THR A 418 -13.26 5.89 51.30
C THR A 418 -13.36 5.36 49.87
N PHE A 419 -13.68 6.22 48.90
CA PHE A 419 -13.69 5.85 47.48
C PHE A 419 -12.28 5.80 46.90
N SER A 420 -11.41 6.72 47.35
CA SER A 420 -9.98 6.72 46.97
C SER A 420 -9.27 5.43 47.42
N GLU A 421 -9.55 4.93 48.62
CA GLU A 421 -9.00 3.64 49.09
C GLU A 421 -9.41 2.45 48.21
N LYS A 422 -10.67 2.40 47.75
CA LYS A 422 -11.15 1.34 46.86
C LYS A 422 -10.50 1.39 45.48
N LEU A 423 -10.30 2.59 44.93
CA LEU A 423 -9.58 2.77 43.67
C LEU A 423 -8.12 2.35 43.79
N GLU A 424 -7.45 2.69 44.90
CA GLU A 424 -6.07 2.26 45.15
C GLU A 424 -5.96 0.74 45.32
N ALA A 425 -6.91 0.10 46.01
CA ALA A 425 -6.94 -1.35 46.14
C ALA A 425 -7.09 -2.07 44.78
N LEU A 426 -7.95 -1.56 43.90
CA LEU A 426 -8.10 -2.08 42.53
C LEU A 426 -6.84 -1.83 41.68
N ALA A 427 -6.20 -0.66 41.83
CA ALA A 427 -4.94 -0.35 41.16
C ALA A 427 -3.79 -1.25 41.65
N GLN A 428 -3.71 -1.57 42.94
CA GLN A 428 -2.75 -2.55 43.50
C GLN A 428 -3.00 -3.97 42.97
N GLN A 429 -4.23 -4.29 42.61
CA GLN A 429 -4.56 -5.53 41.92
C GLN A 429 -4.14 -5.54 40.45
N GLY A 430 -3.71 -4.40 39.90
CA GLY A 430 -3.28 -4.26 38.51
C GLY A 430 -4.43 -3.94 37.56
N PHE A 431 -5.55 -3.45 38.09
CA PHE A 431 -6.75 -3.14 37.32
C PHE A 431 -6.85 -1.65 37.01
N THR A 432 -7.31 -1.35 35.80
CA THR A 432 -7.71 -0.02 35.36
C THR A 432 -9.15 0.22 35.78
N ALA A 433 -9.38 1.21 36.63
CA ALA A 433 -10.71 1.54 37.13
C ALA A 433 -11.39 2.60 36.23
N VAL A 434 -12.55 2.26 35.70
CA VAL A 434 -13.48 3.17 35.01
C VAL A 434 -14.62 3.49 35.97
N ILE A 435 -14.86 4.78 36.21
CA ILE A 435 -15.85 5.25 37.18
C ILE A 435 -17.15 5.59 36.44
N VAL A 436 -18.28 5.19 37.03
CA VAL A 436 -19.62 5.47 36.50
C VAL A 436 -20.35 6.37 37.50
N ALA A 437 -20.85 7.52 37.05
CA ALA A 437 -21.64 8.45 37.83
C ALA A 437 -22.93 8.85 37.10
N CYS A 438 -24.01 9.16 37.85
CA CYS A 438 -25.28 9.58 37.26
C CYS A 438 -25.87 10.80 37.99
N SER A 439 -26.67 11.61 37.28
CA SER A 439 -27.40 12.72 37.87
C SER A 439 -28.62 12.25 38.70
N GLU A 440 -28.89 12.83 39.86
CA GLU A 440 -30.11 12.54 40.63
C GLU A 440 -31.38 12.91 39.85
N THR A 441 -32.39 12.03 39.86
CA THR A 441 -33.70 12.31 39.25
C THR A 441 -34.62 12.98 40.29
N THR A 442 -34.89 14.28 40.14
CA THR A 442 -35.88 14.99 40.96
C THR A 442 -37.29 14.50 40.60
N SER A 443 -37.77 13.46 41.29
CA SER A 443 -39.08 12.84 41.07
C SER A 443 -40.26 13.65 41.64
N GLU A 444 -40.18 14.99 41.67
CA GLU A 444 -41.25 15.85 42.22
C GLU A 444 -41.90 16.83 41.20
N LEU A 445 -41.42 16.93 39.95
CA LEU A 445 -41.92 17.92 38.97
C LEU A 445 -42.96 17.40 37.96
N ARG A 446 -43.64 16.26 38.21
CA ARG A 446 -44.70 15.73 37.34
C ARG A 446 -46.14 15.93 37.83
N GLN A 447 -46.38 16.79 38.80
CA GLN A 447 -47.74 17.17 39.20
C GLN A 447 -47.85 18.69 39.26
N HIS A 448 -48.26 19.31 38.16
CA HIS A 448 -49.13 20.50 38.08
C HIS A 448 -49.13 21.05 36.63
N PRO A 449 -50.22 20.89 35.85
CA PRO A 449 -50.40 21.64 34.62
C PRO A 449 -51.05 22.99 34.96
N ASN A 450 -50.39 24.06 34.51
CA ASN A 450 -50.82 25.48 34.48
C ASN A 450 -50.00 26.40 35.38
N SER A 451 -48.90 26.90 34.84
CA SER A 451 -48.38 28.23 35.19
C SER A 451 -47.56 28.76 34.02
N THR A 452 -48.06 29.81 33.40
CA THR A 452 -47.35 30.68 32.47
C THR A 452 -46.32 31.50 33.25
N LEU A 453 -45.03 31.23 33.05
CA LEU A 453 -43.95 32.12 33.48
C LEU A 453 -42.82 32.20 32.43
N THR A 454 -42.25 33.40 32.34
CA THR A 454 -41.23 33.91 31.43
C THR A 454 -39.84 33.28 31.60
N PRO A 455 -38.98 33.29 30.56
CA PRO A 455 -37.65 32.69 30.62
C PRO A 455 -36.62 33.69 31.18
N SER A 456 -36.26 33.57 32.45
CA SER A 456 -35.00 34.12 32.97
C SER A 456 -34.71 33.57 34.36
N THR A 457 -33.78 32.62 34.47
CA THR A 457 -32.69 32.52 35.46
C THR A 457 -32.05 31.13 35.44
N LEU A 458 -30.72 31.11 35.61
CA LEU A 458 -29.82 29.96 35.63
C LEU A 458 -30.41 28.67 36.21
N HIS A 459 -30.27 27.57 35.48
CA HIS A 459 -30.41 26.22 36.04
C HIS A 459 -29.22 25.94 36.98
N PRO A 460 -29.44 25.40 38.20
CA PRO A 460 -28.35 24.83 39.00
C PRO A 460 -27.81 23.58 38.29
N ALA A 461 -26.48 23.39 38.34
CA ALA A 461 -25.85 22.20 37.78
C ALA A 461 -26.42 20.92 38.45
N PRO A 462 -26.73 19.85 37.68
CA PRO A 462 -27.23 18.61 38.25
C PRO A 462 -26.21 18.02 39.24
N LYS A 463 -26.68 17.60 40.41
CA LYS A 463 -25.85 16.91 41.40
C LYS A 463 -25.63 15.47 40.93
N PHE A 464 -24.37 15.08 40.79
CA PHE A 464 -23.99 13.74 40.32
C PHE A 464 -23.57 12.87 41.50
N GLN A 465 -23.97 11.59 41.45
CA GLN A 465 -23.55 10.57 42.42
C GLN A 465 -22.77 9.48 41.70
N ILE A 466 -21.66 9.04 42.29
CA ILE A 466 -20.90 7.89 41.80
C ILE A 466 -21.71 6.61 42.10
N VAL A 467 -22.05 5.86 41.05
CA VAL A 467 -22.87 4.64 41.13
C VAL A 467 -22.06 3.36 41.03
N GLY A 468 -20.81 3.41 40.57
CA GLY A 468 -19.93 2.25 40.64
C GLY A 468 -18.57 2.43 39.96
N ILE A 469 -17.74 1.42 40.12
CA ILE A 469 -16.43 1.29 39.47
C ILE A 469 -16.42 0.00 38.65
N ILE A 470 -16.03 0.08 37.39
CA ILE A 470 -15.78 -1.07 36.53
C ILE A 470 -14.26 -1.23 36.41
N ALA A 471 -13.73 -2.32 36.97
CA ALA A 471 -12.32 -2.64 36.92
C ALA A 471 -12.03 -3.52 35.70
N LEU A 472 -11.23 -2.99 34.78
CA LEU A 472 -10.79 -3.66 33.57
C LEU A 472 -9.31 -4.06 33.71
N ALA A 473 -8.93 -5.18 33.13
CA ALA A 473 -7.53 -5.56 33.02
C ALA A 473 -7.26 -6.13 31.64
N ASP A 474 -6.11 -5.77 31.08
CA ASP A 474 -5.58 -6.44 29.91
C ASP A 474 -4.88 -7.72 30.37
N GLN A 475 -5.15 -8.83 29.68
CA GLN A 475 -4.58 -10.13 30.06
C GLN A 475 -3.16 -10.26 29.52
N LEU A 476 -2.23 -10.67 30.38
CA LEU A 476 -0.89 -11.05 29.96
C LEU A 476 -0.96 -12.26 29.03
N ARG A 477 -0.16 -12.23 27.96
CA ARG A 477 0.03 -13.40 27.12
C ARG A 477 0.66 -14.53 27.93
N ASN A 478 0.16 -15.74 27.75
CA ASN A 478 0.62 -16.91 28.52
C ASN A 478 2.13 -17.15 28.35
N GLU A 479 2.63 -16.89 27.13
CA GLU A 479 4.01 -17.06 26.71
C GLU A 479 4.92 -15.84 27.03
N ALA A 480 4.39 -14.74 27.57
CA ALA A 480 5.16 -13.51 27.78
C ALA A 480 6.35 -13.72 28.71
N LYS A 481 6.12 -14.40 29.84
CA LYS A 481 7.16 -14.69 30.83
C LYS A 481 8.25 -15.60 30.27
N GLU A 482 7.86 -16.71 29.63
CA GLU A 482 8.80 -17.66 29.02
C GLU A 482 9.63 -17.01 27.91
N THR A 483 9.02 -16.10 27.14
CA THR A 483 9.72 -15.33 26.10
C THR A 483 10.80 -14.43 26.70
N VAL A 484 10.48 -13.67 27.76
CA VAL A 484 11.45 -12.79 28.43
C VAL A 484 12.59 -13.59 29.07
N GLU A 485 12.29 -14.73 29.69
CA GLU A 485 13.30 -15.65 30.22
C GLU A 485 14.21 -16.21 29.11
N SER A 486 13.63 -16.59 27.96
CA SER A 486 14.38 -17.08 26.80
C SER A 486 15.30 -16.01 26.20
N LEU A 487 14.82 -14.78 26.07
CA LEU A 487 15.63 -13.65 25.58
C LEU A 487 16.80 -13.35 26.52
N ARG A 488 16.56 -13.43 27.84
CA ARG A 488 17.61 -13.29 28.85
C ARG A 488 18.63 -14.43 28.76
N ALA A 489 18.18 -15.68 28.59
CA ALA A 489 19.06 -16.84 28.41
C ALA A 489 19.90 -16.75 27.12
N MET A 490 19.38 -16.08 26.08
CA MET A 490 20.15 -15.77 24.88
C MET A 490 21.22 -14.70 25.12
N GLY A 491 21.19 -13.95 26.22
CA GLY A 491 22.20 -12.94 26.56
C GLY A 491 21.78 -11.50 26.20
N ILE A 492 20.48 -11.23 26.08
CA ILE A 492 19.95 -9.87 26.16
C ILE A 492 20.17 -9.37 27.58
N LYS A 493 20.93 -8.28 27.73
CA LYS A 493 21.42 -7.81 29.03
C LYS A 493 20.41 -6.96 29.78
N ARG A 494 19.51 -6.30 29.05
CA ARG A 494 18.55 -5.36 29.61
C ARG A 494 17.22 -5.49 28.88
N ILE A 495 16.16 -5.72 29.64
CA ILE A 495 14.80 -5.78 29.14
C ILE A 495 14.01 -4.68 29.84
N VAL A 496 13.41 -3.79 29.05
CA VAL A 496 12.75 -2.57 29.51
C VAL A 496 11.28 -2.63 29.12
N LEU A 497 10.38 -2.21 30.00
CA LEU A 497 8.95 -2.03 29.71
C LEU A 497 8.64 -0.55 29.65
N LEU A 498 8.06 -0.11 28.52
CA LEU A 498 7.58 1.25 28.29
C LEU A 498 6.06 1.22 28.26
N THR A 499 5.40 2.02 29.10
CA THR A 499 3.93 2.05 29.13
C THR A 499 3.38 3.42 29.52
N GLY A 500 2.18 3.72 29.04
CA GLY A 500 1.39 4.88 29.46
C GLY A 500 0.58 4.64 30.74
N ASP A 501 0.57 3.41 31.25
CA ASP A 501 -0.13 3.05 32.49
C ASP A 501 0.51 3.69 33.72
N ASN A 502 -0.24 3.73 34.82
CA ASN A 502 0.26 4.21 36.10
C ASN A 502 1.37 3.30 36.68
N ALA A 503 2.12 3.88 37.63
CA ALA A 503 3.26 3.22 38.24
C ALA A 503 2.97 1.86 38.91
N LEU A 504 1.79 1.70 39.53
CA LEU A 504 1.43 0.48 40.27
C LEU A 504 1.18 -0.69 39.30
N VAL A 505 0.40 -0.46 38.25
CA VAL A 505 0.07 -1.46 37.22
C VAL A 505 1.34 -1.87 36.47
N ALA A 506 2.15 -0.90 36.05
CA ALA A 506 3.38 -1.14 35.31
C ALA A 506 4.39 -2.00 36.10
N LYS A 507 4.63 -1.67 37.38
CA LYS A 507 5.55 -2.42 38.25
C LYS A 507 5.10 -3.86 38.47
N LYS A 508 3.79 -4.08 38.63
CA LYS A 508 3.23 -5.41 38.83
C LYS A 508 3.40 -6.30 37.60
N ILE A 509 3.08 -5.77 36.41
CA ILE A 509 3.27 -6.48 35.14
C ILE A 509 4.75 -6.81 34.93
N ALA A 510 5.65 -5.87 35.19
CA ALA A 510 7.08 -6.12 35.08
C ALA A 510 7.58 -7.21 36.03
N GLN A 511 7.05 -7.29 37.26
CA GLN A 511 7.38 -8.38 38.19
C GLN A 511 6.84 -9.73 37.72
N GLN A 512 5.64 -9.77 37.14
CA GLN A 512 5.03 -11.01 36.63
C GLN A 512 5.78 -11.58 35.43
N VAL A 513 6.24 -10.71 34.53
CA VAL A 513 6.94 -11.09 33.29
C VAL A 513 8.46 -11.22 33.50
N GLY A 514 9.04 -10.53 34.48
CA GLY A 514 10.48 -10.59 34.78
C GLY A 514 11.33 -9.56 34.04
N VAL A 515 10.83 -8.33 33.90
CA VAL A 515 11.48 -7.19 33.21
C VAL A 515 12.44 -6.46 34.17
N ASP A 516 13.58 -5.94 33.68
CA ASP A 516 14.62 -5.32 34.52
C ASP A 516 14.30 -3.88 34.92
N GLU A 517 13.64 -3.14 34.02
CA GLU A 517 13.38 -1.72 34.16
C GLU A 517 12.01 -1.35 33.61
N VAL A 518 11.33 -0.43 34.28
CA VAL A 518 9.99 0.01 33.92
C VAL A 518 9.94 1.53 33.86
N HIS A 519 9.37 2.04 32.79
CA HIS A 519 8.99 3.43 32.64
C HIS A 519 7.47 3.50 32.39
N PHE A 520 6.78 4.29 33.20
CA PHE A 520 5.33 4.41 33.27
C PHE A 520 4.87 5.85 33.03
N GLU A 521 3.57 6.04 32.81
CA GLU A 521 2.94 7.35 32.55
C GLU A 521 3.57 8.08 31.35
N LEU A 522 4.06 7.32 30.36
CA LEU A 522 4.73 7.85 29.18
C LEU A 522 3.73 8.27 28.09
N LEU A 523 3.95 9.45 27.51
CA LEU A 523 3.37 9.81 26.21
C LEU A 523 4.18 9.17 25.07
N PRO A 524 3.64 9.08 23.83
CA PRO A 524 4.38 8.52 22.70
C PRO A 524 5.74 9.17 22.44
N GLN A 525 5.86 10.48 22.65
CA GLN A 525 7.12 11.23 22.51
C GLN A 525 8.15 10.87 23.59
N ASP A 526 7.67 10.58 24.80
CA ASP A 526 8.53 10.18 25.92
C ASP A 526 9.10 8.78 25.69
N LYS A 527 8.30 7.86 25.12
CA LYS A 527 8.80 6.54 24.71
C LYS A 527 9.99 6.66 23.74
N VAL A 528 9.90 7.57 22.75
CA VAL A 528 11.00 7.85 21.81
C VAL A 528 12.22 8.43 22.53
N ALA A 529 12.02 9.34 23.48
CA ALA A 529 13.11 9.94 24.25
C ALA A 529 13.88 8.88 25.07
N ILE A 530 13.17 7.95 25.71
CA ILE A 530 13.79 6.85 26.47
C ILE A 530 14.59 5.92 25.55
N VAL A 531 14.05 5.53 24.38
CA VAL A 531 14.80 4.72 23.40
C VAL A 531 16.08 5.42 22.97
N ARG A 532 16.02 6.74 22.68
CA ARG A 532 17.21 7.53 22.34
C ARG A 532 18.21 7.63 23.48
N GLN A 533 17.74 7.74 24.73
CA GLN A 533 18.60 7.74 25.90
C GLN A 533 19.35 6.42 26.05
N LEU A 534 18.67 5.28 25.87
CA LEU A 534 19.29 3.96 25.89
C LEU A 534 20.33 3.81 24.77
N GLN A 535 20.04 4.30 23.56
CA GLN A 535 21.00 4.35 22.45
C GLN A 535 22.22 5.22 22.76
N GLN A 536 22.04 6.38 23.38
CA GLN A 536 23.14 7.27 23.80
C GLN A 536 24.05 6.62 24.86
N GLN A 537 23.54 5.68 25.65
CA GLN A 537 24.35 4.86 26.56
C GLN A 537 25.18 3.78 25.82
N GLY A 538 25.17 3.77 24.48
CA GLY A 538 25.89 2.82 23.65
C GLY A 538 25.18 1.48 23.48
N ARG A 539 23.91 1.37 23.90
CA ARG A 539 23.11 0.14 23.72
C ARG A 539 22.59 0.02 22.30
N LYS A 540 22.36 -1.21 21.87
CA LYS A 540 21.63 -1.54 20.65
C LYS A 540 20.22 -1.95 21.03
N VAL A 541 19.26 -1.10 20.69
CA VAL A 541 17.90 -1.18 21.22
C VAL A 541 16.96 -1.73 20.16
N ALA A 542 16.32 -2.86 20.45
CA ALA A 542 15.13 -3.29 19.73
C ALA A 542 13.88 -2.83 20.48
N MET A 543 12.91 -2.26 19.77
CA MET A 543 11.58 -1.94 20.30
C MET A 543 10.59 -2.99 19.80
N VAL A 544 9.75 -3.53 20.68
CA VAL A 544 8.70 -4.50 20.36
C VAL A 544 7.35 -3.87 20.65
N GLY A 545 6.46 -3.80 19.66
CA GLY A 545 5.16 -3.13 19.76
C GLY A 545 4.07 -3.77 18.90
N ASP A 546 2.84 -3.25 18.98
CA ASP A 546 1.72 -3.67 18.11
C ASP A 546 1.76 -3.01 16.72
N GLY A 547 2.57 -1.95 16.57
CA GLY A 547 2.77 -1.22 15.33
C GLY A 547 1.72 -0.14 15.02
N ILE A 548 0.58 -0.11 15.72
CA ILE A 548 -0.48 0.88 15.51
C ILE A 548 -0.19 2.13 16.35
N ASN A 549 0.01 1.95 17.66
CA ASN A 549 0.21 3.06 18.60
C ASN A 549 1.69 3.42 18.75
N ASP A 550 2.58 2.47 18.44
CA ASP A 550 4.02 2.56 18.70
C ASP A 550 4.86 2.82 17.45
N ALA A 551 4.24 3.14 16.32
CA ALA A 551 4.96 3.40 15.07
C ALA A 551 6.13 4.40 15.19
N PRO A 552 5.99 5.55 15.91
CA PRO A 552 7.09 6.49 16.08
C PRO A 552 8.28 5.93 16.88
N VAL A 553 8.03 5.10 17.90
CA VAL A 553 9.08 4.53 18.74
C VAL A 553 9.73 3.30 18.10
N LEU A 554 8.96 2.51 17.34
CA LEU A 554 9.49 1.42 16.51
C LEU A 554 10.48 1.94 15.47
N THR A 555 10.14 3.04 14.79
CA THR A 555 11.00 3.68 13.78
C THR A 555 12.25 4.32 14.40
N ALA A 556 12.19 4.75 15.67
CA ALA A 556 13.32 5.39 16.35
C ALA A 556 14.36 4.40 16.91
N ALA A 557 13.97 3.13 17.12
CA ALA A 557 14.84 2.08 17.63
C ALA A 557 15.93 1.70 16.60
N ASP A 558 16.97 0.96 17.04
CA ASP A 558 17.92 0.39 16.07
C ASP A 558 17.24 -0.70 15.22
N VAL A 559 16.25 -1.39 15.81
CA VAL A 559 15.35 -2.34 15.15
C VAL A 559 13.95 -2.21 15.74
N GLY A 560 12.96 -1.84 14.92
CA GLY A 560 11.56 -1.96 15.27
C GLY A 560 11.03 -3.37 14.99
N ILE A 561 10.44 -4.03 15.98
CA ILE A 561 9.79 -5.34 15.84
C ILE A 561 8.31 -5.15 16.15
N ALA A 562 7.43 -5.62 15.26
CA ALA A 562 6.01 -5.56 15.55
C ALA A 562 5.32 -6.92 15.43
N LEU A 563 4.28 -7.09 16.26
CA LEU A 563 3.44 -8.29 16.32
C LEU A 563 2.29 -8.18 15.33
N GLY A 564 2.13 -9.19 14.50
CA GLY A 564 1.14 -9.26 13.43
C GLY A 564 -0.17 -9.82 13.97
N GLY A 565 -1.13 -8.92 14.15
CA GLY A 565 -2.51 -9.24 14.55
C GLY A 565 -3.51 -8.42 13.74
N ILE A 566 -4.55 -7.91 14.43
CA ILE A 566 -5.50 -6.96 13.85
C ILE A 566 -4.72 -5.67 13.49
N GLY A 567 -4.82 -5.19 12.25
CA GLY A 567 -4.13 -3.95 11.80
C GLY A 567 -2.74 -4.15 11.17
N MET A 568 -2.49 -5.34 10.62
CA MET A 568 -1.24 -5.73 9.94
C MET A 568 -0.71 -4.69 8.94
N ASP A 569 -1.59 -3.95 8.26
CA ASP A 569 -1.23 -2.94 7.27
C ASP A 569 -0.38 -1.81 7.87
N VAL A 570 -0.71 -1.36 9.09
CA VAL A 570 0.02 -0.30 9.81
C VAL A 570 1.28 -0.87 10.48
N THR A 571 1.17 -2.07 11.04
CA THR A 571 2.26 -2.83 11.65
C THR A 571 3.42 -3.07 10.69
N ILE A 572 3.08 -3.41 9.43
CA ILE A 572 4.05 -3.63 8.36
C ILE A 572 4.75 -2.35 7.96
N GLU A 573 4.09 -1.19 7.95
CA GLU A 573 4.73 0.05 7.54
C GLU A 573 5.77 0.52 8.59
N ALA A 574 5.43 0.38 9.87
CA ALA A 574 6.19 0.94 10.97
C ALA A 574 7.40 0.12 11.46
N ALA A 575 7.42 -1.19 11.28
CA ALA A 575 8.44 -2.08 11.86
C ALA A 575 9.47 -2.60 10.86
N ASP A 576 10.69 -2.86 11.31
CA ASP A 576 11.77 -3.44 10.50
C ASP A 576 11.66 -4.97 10.40
N ILE A 577 11.14 -5.59 11.45
CA ILE A 577 10.84 -7.02 11.54
C ILE A 577 9.39 -7.18 12.00
N VAL A 578 8.64 -8.05 11.34
CA VAL A 578 7.23 -8.31 11.63
C VAL A 578 7.07 -9.78 11.97
N LEU A 579 6.48 -10.06 13.13
CA LEU A 579 6.00 -11.40 13.48
C LEU A 579 4.62 -11.54 12.84
N MET A 580 4.38 -12.57 12.03
CA MET A 580 3.13 -12.68 11.25
C MET A 580 1.92 -13.08 12.11
N THR A 581 2.19 -13.56 13.31
CA THR A 581 1.23 -13.95 14.33
C THR A 581 1.41 -13.08 15.57
N ASP A 582 0.43 -13.11 16.46
CA ASP A 582 0.48 -12.45 17.75
C ASP A 582 1.22 -13.28 18.82
N ASP A 583 1.79 -14.42 18.42
CA ASP A 583 2.61 -15.31 19.24
C ASP A 583 3.98 -14.69 19.54
N LEU A 584 4.15 -14.22 20.77
CA LEU A 584 5.38 -13.59 21.22
C LEU A 584 6.56 -14.58 21.30
N SER A 585 6.31 -15.90 21.36
CA SER A 585 7.35 -16.93 21.43
C SER A 585 8.23 -17.02 20.17
N LYS A 586 7.82 -16.36 19.09
CA LYS A 586 8.59 -16.22 17.84
C LYS A 586 9.74 -15.22 17.97
N LEU A 587 9.67 -14.28 18.90
CA LEU A 587 10.70 -13.26 19.09
C LEU A 587 12.08 -13.87 19.46
N PRO A 588 12.18 -14.80 20.42
CA PRO A 588 13.43 -15.54 20.67
C PRO A 588 13.95 -16.26 19.42
N GLU A 589 13.08 -16.86 18.61
CA GLU A 589 13.48 -17.50 17.35
C GLU A 589 14.06 -16.49 16.35
N ALA A 590 13.46 -15.32 16.23
CA ALA A 590 13.97 -14.23 15.38
C ALA A 590 15.39 -13.83 15.79
N VAL A 591 15.63 -13.63 17.09
CA VAL A 591 16.94 -13.26 17.64
C VAL A 591 17.97 -14.37 17.42
N ASP A 592 17.62 -15.64 17.68
CA ASP A 592 18.53 -16.79 17.47
C ASP A 592 18.93 -16.93 16.00
N VAL A 593 17.97 -16.86 15.07
CA VAL A 593 18.25 -16.95 13.63
C VAL A 593 19.14 -15.79 13.17
N CYS A 594 18.87 -14.56 13.62
CA CYS A 594 19.71 -13.40 13.28
C CYS A 594 21.14 -13.55 13.79
N ARG A 595 21.33 -13.99 15.04
CA ARG A 595 22.67 -14.22 15.63
C ARG A 595 23.43 -15.34 14.95
N ARG A 596 22.74 -16.43 14.60
CA ARG A 596 23.32 -17.53 13.82
C ARG A 596 23.72 -17.08 12.43
N THR A 597 22.93 -16.23 11.79
CA THR A 597 23.26 -15.63 10.49
C THR A 597 24.58 -14.86 10.59
N LEU A 598 24.75 -13.98 11.58
CA LEU A 598 26.03 -13.29 11.79
C LEU A 598 27.18 -14.25 12.10
N SER A 599 26.95 -15.28 12.91
CA SER A 599 27.97 -16.30 13.19
C SER A 599 28.38 -17.05 11.92
N THR A 600 27.43 -17.44 11.08
CA THR A 600 27.67 -18.13 9.80
C THR A 600 28.42 -17.22 8.84
N ILE A 601 28.06 -15.94 8.73
CA ILE A 601 28.79 -14.95 7.92
C ILE A 601 30.24 -14.84 8.42
N ARG A 602 30.46 -14.71 9.73
CA ARG A 602 31.82 -14.66 10.31
C ARG A 602 32.61 -15.93 10.04
N GLN A 603 32.00 -17.11 10.15
CA GLN A 603 32.65 -18.39 9.81
C GLN A 603 33.02 -18.44 8.33
N ASN A 604 32.08 -18.06 7.46
CA ASN A 604 32.28 -18.04 6.01
C ASN A 604 33.42 -17.11 5.61
N LEU A 605 33.50 -15.92 6.20
CA LEU A 605 34.57 -14.96 5.94
C LEU A 605 35.90 -15.41 6.55
N LEU A 606 35.95 -15.70 7.86
CA LEU A 606 37.21 -15.93 8.57
C LEU A 606 37.81 -17.31 8.28
N LEU A 607 37.00 -18.37 8.31
CA LEU A 607 37.50 -19.75 8.20
C LEU A 607 37.66 -20.15 6.73
N PHE A 608 36.62 -19.96 5.92
CA PHE A 608 36.61 -20.45 4.55
C PHE A 608 37.21 -19.45 3.57
N ALA A 609 36.72 -18.20 3.53
CA ALA A 609 37.18 -17.23 2.55
C ALA A 609 38.60 -16.71 2.83
N ILE A 610 38.94 -16.39 4.09
CA ILE A 610 40.27 -15.90 4.46
C ILE A 610 41.19 -17.06 4.85
N GLY A 611 40.76 -17.94 5.76
CA GLY A 611 41.58 -19.03 6.29
C GLY A 611 42.07 -20.02 5.22
N VAL A 612 41.16 -20.66 4.49
CA VAL A 612 41.52 -21.64 3.44
C VAL A 612 42.35 -20.99 2.33
N ASN A 613 41.98 -19.78 1.89
CA ASN A 613 42.75 -19.07 0.86
C ASN A 613 44.15 -18.68 1.35
N ALA A 614 44.31 -18.22 2.60
CA ALA A 614 45.62 -17.88 3.15
C ALA A 614 46.54 -19.11 3.22
N VAL A 615 46.02 -20.25 3.69
CA VAL A 615 46.75 -21.52 3.68
C VAL A 615 47.11 -21.92 2.25
N GLY A 616 46.16 -21.78 1.32
CA GLY A 616 46.37 -22.07 -0.09
C GLY A 616 47.44 -21.21 -0.74
N VAL A 617 47.45 -19.90 -0.47
CA VAL A 617 48.46 -18.96 -0.97
C VAL A 617 49.84 -19.31 -0.44
N LEU A 618 49.96 -19.61 0.86
CA LEU A 618 51.24 -20.01 1.46
C LEU A 618 51.73 -21.33 0.86
N ALA A 619 50.85 -22.32 0.70
CA ALA A 619 51.19 -23.61 0.08
C ALA A 619 51.56 -23.46 -1.41
N ALA A 620 50.89 -22.59 -2.15
CA ALA A 620 51.18 -22.28 -3.54
C ALA A 620 52.51 -21.53 -3.70
N GLY A 621 52.76 -20.54 -2.84
CA GLY A 621 54.03 -19.80 -2.81
C GLY A 621 55.23 -20.67 -2.41
N ALA A 622 55.02 -21.63 -1.51
CA ALA A 622 56.02 -22.65 -1.16
C ALA A 622 56.24 -23.69 -2.28
N GLY A 623 55.37 -23.74 -3.30
CA GLY A 623 55.43 -24.70 -4.40
C GLY A 623 54.86 -26.08 -4.06
N ILE A 624 54.20 -26.24 -2.91
CA ILE A 624 53.50 -27.46 -2.50
C ILE A 624 52.22 -27.62 -3.32
N LEU A 625 51.50 -26.51 -3.52
CA LEU A 625 50.24 -26.49 -4.25
C LEU A 625 50.47 -26.05 -5.70
N LYS A 626 50.22 -26.97 -6.64
CA LYS A 626 50.27 -26.71 -8.10
C LYS A 626 48.97 -26.05 -8.59
N PRO A 627 48.89 -25.51 -9.82
CA PRO A 627 47.74 -24.75 -10.30
C PRO A 627 46.39 -25.50 -10.20
N ILE A 628 46.41 -26.80 -10.46
CA ILE A 628 45.22 -27.66 -10.37
C ILE A 628 44.74 -27.78 -8.92
N GLY A 629 45.67 -28.04 -7.99
CA GLY A 629 45.38 -28.10 -6.56
C GLY A 629 44.91 -26.75 -6.01
N ALA A 630 45.46 -25.65 -6.52
CA ALA A 630 45.03 -24.29 -6.21
C ALA A 630 43.59 -24.04 -6.66
N ALA A 631 43.22 -24.45 -7.88
CA ALA A 631 41.84 -24.33 -8.39
C ALA A 631 40.85 -25.17 -7.57
N VAL A 632 41.21 -26.42 -7.24
CA VAL A 632 40.37 -27.29 -6.41
C VAL A 632 40.19 -26.70 -5.01
N MET A 633 41.27 -26.28 -4.36
CA MET A 633 41.22 -25.70 -3.02
C MET A 633 40.34 -24.44 -2.98
N HIS A 634 40.46 -23.60 -4.01
CA HIS A 634 39.62 -22.42 -4.17
C HIS A 634 38.13 -22.78 -4.26
N GLN A 635 37.76 -23.76 -5.09
CA GLN A 635 36.36 -24.18 -5.21
C GLN A 635 35.82 -24.85 -3.94
N VAL A 636 36.66 -25.59 -3.22
CA VAL A 636 36.29 -26.16 -1.92
C VAL A 636 35.94 -25.05 -0.93
N ALA A 637 36.71 -23.95 -0.89
CA ALA A 637 36.40 -22.82 -0.02
C ALA A 637 35.02 -22.21 -0.35
N SER A 638 34.73 -21.97 -1.62
CA SER A 638 33.43 -21.45 -2.09
C SER A 638 32.27 -22.41 -1.77
N LEU A 639 32.48 -23.72 -1.96
CA LEU A 639 31.49 -24.74 -1.64
C LEU A 639 31.20 -24.81 -0.13
N LEU A 640 32.23 -24.75 0.71
CA LEU A 640 32.08 -24.77 2.18
C LEU A 640 31.27 -23.56 2.67
N VAL A 641 31.51 -22.38 2.09
CA VAL A 641 30.70 -21.17 2.36
C VAL A 641 29.23 -21.42 2.06
N VAL A 642 28.92 -21.94 0.87
CA VAL A 642 27.54 -22.23 0.45
C VAL A 642 26.89 -23.26 1.37
N LEU A 643 27.56 -24.38 1.64
CA LEU A 643 27.03 -25.45 2.49
C LEU A 643 26.78 -24.97 3.93
N ASN A 644 27.67 -24.14 4.47
CA ASN A 644 27.50 -23.57 5.80
C ASN A 644 26.35 -22.56 5.85
N SER A 645 26.15 -21.76 4.79
CA SER A 645 24.99 -20.87 4.64
C SER A 645 23.67 -21.67 4.56
N LEU A 646 23.64 -22.77 3.79
CA LEU A 646 22.45 -23.62 3.65
C LEU A 646 22.02 -24.29 4.97
N ARG A 647 22.93 -24.44 5.94
CA ARG A 647 22.60 -24.94 7.30
C ARG A 647 21.54 -24.07 8.00
N LEU A 648 21.42 -22.79 7.64
CA LEU A 648 20.42 -21.89 8.21
C LEU A 648 18.99 -22.26 7.78
N LEU A 649 18.81 -22.92 6.61
CA LEU A 649 17.50 -23.33 6.10
C LEU A 649 16.92 -24.57 6.82
N THR A 650 17.78 -25.43 7.36
CA THR A 650 17.39 -26.74 7.94
C THR A 650 17.25 -26.72 9.46
N TYR A 651 17.39 -25.56 10.08
CA TYR A 651 17.36 -25.45 11.53
C TYR A 651 15.92 -25.66 12.08
N ARG A 652 15.82 -26.45 13.16
CA ARG A 652 14.60 -26.88 13.89
C ARG A 652 13.83 -28.11 13.40
N THR A 653 14.36 -28.89 12.45
CA THR A 653 13.97 -30.30 12.38
C THR A 653 15.00 -31.11 13.15
N GLU A 654 14.64 -31.70 14.30
CA GLU A 654 15.35 -32.89 14.79
C GLU A 654 15.39 -33.88 13.62
N THR A 655 16.52 -33.97 12.93
CA THR A 655 16.61 -34.85 11.77
C THR A 655 18.00 -35.43 11.70
N LYS A 656 18.03 -36.77 11.75
CA LYS A 656 18.49 -37.74 10.74
C LYS A 656 19.71 -37.44 9.85
N LEU A 657 20.22 -36.20 9.76
CA LEU A 657 21.40 -35.82 9.00
C LEU A 657 22.68 -36.43 9.58
N HIS A 658 22.80 -36.54 10.91
CA HIS A 658 23.93 -37.24 11.52
C HIS A 658 23.90 -38.75 11.22
N SER A 659 22.69 -39.35 11.17
CA SER A 659 22.52 -40.76 10.76
C SER A 659 22.68 -40.99 9.25
N TRP A 660 22.33 -40.00 8.42
CA TRP A 660 22.49 -40.05 6.96
C TRP A 660 23.95 -39.82 6.55
N LEU A 661 24.65 -38.84 7.13
CA LEU A 661 26.08 -38.58 6.91
C LEU A 661 26.93 -39.78 7.32
N LYS A 662 26.60 -40.44 8.43
CA LYS A 662 27.26 -41.68 8.87
C LYS A 662 27.02 -42.83 7.89
N ARG A 663 25.75 -43.06 7.48
CA ARG A 663 25.39 -44.05 6.43
C ARG A 663 26.01 -43.77 5.06
N THR A 664 26.15 -42.50 4.67
CA THR A 664 26.79 -42.13 3.41
C THR A 664 28.31 -42.25 3.50
N SER A 665 28.93 -42.02 4.66
CA SER A 665 30.37 -42.24 4.83
C SER A 665 30.74 -43.72 4.73
N GLU A 666 29.88 -44.61 5.25
CA GLU A 666 30.01 -46.06 5.14
C GLU A 666 29.80 -46.52 3.68
N ARG A 667 28.75 -46.01 3.01
CA ARG A 667 28.52 -46.26 1.58
C ARG A 667 29.60 -45.69 0.65
N TRP A 668 30.24 -44.58 1.02
CA TRP A 668 31.32 -43.99 0.24
C TRP A 668 32.64 -44.73 0.49
N GLN A 669 32.84 -45.34 1.66
CA GLN A 669 33.94 -46.29 1.85
C GLN A 669 33.72 -47.57 1.03
N GLU A 670 32.49 -48.10 0.97
CA GLU A 670 32.15 -49.23 0.10
C GLU A 670 32.32 -48.88 -1.39
N PHE A 671 31.70 -47.79 -1.87
CA PHE A 671 31.78 -47.37 -3.27
C PHE A 671 33.20 -46.97 -3.69
N SER A 672 34.02 -46.37 -2.81
CA SER A 672 35.43 -46.07 -3.13
C SER A 672 36.31 -47.31 -3.16
N SER A 673 36.01 -48.33 -2.35
CA SER A 673 36.69 -49.62 -2.39
C SER A 673 36.30 -50.45 -3.62
N GLU A 674 35.02 -50.40 -4.04
CA GLU A 674 34.54 -51.01 -5.29
C GLU A 674 35.07 -50.28 -6.53
N LEU A 675 35.12 -48.93 -6.52
CA LEU A 675 35.75 -48.13 -7.58
C LEU A 675 37.24 -48.42 -7.66
N ALA A 676 37.97 -48.53 -6.54
CA ALA A 676 39.40 -48.84 -6.55
C ALA A 676 39.72 -50.24 -7.12
N GLN A 677 38.79 -51.20 -6.98
CA GLN A 677 38.92 -52.55 -7.55
C GLN A 677 38.40 -52.68 -9.00
N THR A 678 37.49 -51.80 -9.42
CA THR A 678 36.93 -51.77 -10.79
C THR A 678 37.65 -50.81 -11.73
N LEU A 679 38.31 -49.76 -11.20
CA LEU A 679 39.12 -48.79 -11.97
C LEU A 679 40.16 -49.47 -12.88
N PRO A 680 40.92 -50.49 -12.45
CA PRO A 680 41.91 -51.14 -13.29
C PRO A 680 41.27 -51.90 -14.47
N LYS A 681 40.12 -52.55 -14.24
CA LYS A 681 39.36 -53.28 -15.27
C LYS A 681 38.66 -52.35 -16.25
N ILE A 682 38.12 -51.24 -15.77
CA ILE A 682 37.55 -50.17 -16.60
C ILE A 682 38.66 -49.47 -17.38
N GLN A 683 39.86 -49.28 -16.82
CA GLN A 683 41.02 -48.73 -17.51
C GLN A 683 41.54 -49.64 -18.63
N GLU A 684 41.61 -50.96 -18.44
CA GLU A 684 41.98 -51.94 -19.47
C GLU A 684 40.90 -52.07 -20.56
N TRP A 685 39.62 -52.07 -20.18
CA TRP A 685 38.50 -52.12 -21.12
C TRP A 685 38.36 -50.80 -21.93
N LEU A 686 38.49 -49.63 -21.28
CA LEU A 686 38.61 -48.36 -22.00
C LEU A 686 39.86 -48.35 -22.87
N ALA A 687 41.00 -48.88 -22.43
CA ALA A 687 42.22 -48.90 -23.25
C ALA A 687 42.05 -49.65 -24.57
N SER A 688 41.27 -50.73 -24.59
CA SER A 688 40.99 -51.53 -25.80
C SER A 688 39.94 -50.93 -26.75
N HIS A 689 39.01 -50.10 -26.24
CA HIS A 689 37.94 -49.46 -27.05
C HIS A 689 37.99 -47.92 -27.06
N LYS A 690 39.14 -47.36 -26.62
CA LYS A 690 39.40 -45.95 -26.29
C LYS A 690 38.98 -44.97 -27.38
N ARG A 691 39.11 -45.39 -28.66
CA ARG A 691 38.86 -44.52 -29.82
C ARG A 691 37.39 -44.51 -30.24
N GLN A 692 36.66 -45.62 -30.10
CA GLN A 692 35.26 -45.72 -30.57
C GLN A 692 34.27 -45.10 -29.58
N PHE A 693 34.45 -45.36 -28.28
CA PHE A 693 33.59 -44.78 -27.24
C PHE A 693 33.84 -43.28 -27.05
N ALA A 694 35.10 -42.84 -27.10
CA ALA A 694 35.46 -41.42 -27.06
C ALA A 694 34.87 -40.64 -28.23
N VAL A 695 34.94 -41.20 -29.45
CA VAL A 695 34.35 -40.58 -30.64
C VAL A 695 32.82 -40.57 -30.55
N GLY A 696 32.19 -41.66 -30.08
CA GLY A 696 30.73 -41.70 -29.86
C GLY A 696 30.24 -40.69 -28.82
N ALA A 697 30.95 -40.56 -27.69
CA ALA A 697 30.64 -39.58 -26.65
C ALA A 697 30.86 -38.14 -27.12
N CYS A 698 31.93 -37.87 -27.89
CA CYS A 698 32.15 -36.56 -28.52
C CYS A 698 31.06 -36.21 -29.52
N ILE A 699 30.65 -37.16 -30.38
CA ILE A 699 29.56 -36.94 -31.35
C ILE A 699 28.25 -36.67 -30.62
N ALA A 700 27.93 -37.43 -29.57
CA ALA A 700 26.72 -37.22 -28.78
C ALA A 700 26.72 -35.87 -28.06
N ALA A 701 27.84 -35.49 -27.43
CA ALA A 701 27.97 -34.20 -26.74
C ALA A 701 27.91 -33.02 -27.73
N PHE A 702 28.57 -33.15 -28.88
CA PHE A 702 28.51 -32.15 -29.95
C PHE A 702 27.12 -32.05 -30.57
N ALA A 703 26.43 -33.17 -30.80
CA ALA A 703 25.06 -33.19 -31.31
C ALA A 703 24.08 -32.54 -30.32
N LEU A 704 24.21 -32.83 -29.01
CA LEU A 704 23.41 -32.17 -27.96
C LEU A 704 23.69 -30.67 -27.89
N TRP A 705 24.95 -30.26 -28.05
CA TRP A 705 25.33 -28.86 -28.11
C TRP A 705 24.71 -28.16 -29.34
N VAL A 706 24.81 -28.76 -30.53
CA VAL A 706 24.18 -28.26 -31.77
C VAL A 706 22.66 -28.16 -31.62
N LEU A 707 21.99 -29.21 -31.15
CA LEU A 707 20.53 -29.22 -30.95
C LEU A 707 20.06 -28.17 -29.95
N SER A 708 20.91 -27.77 -29.00
CA SER A 708 20.58 -26.71 -28.06
C SER A 708 20.34 -25.34 -28.72
N GLY A 709 20.73 -25.17 -29.99
CA GLY A 709 20.50 -23.97 -30.80
C GLY A 709 19.05 -23.72 -31.22
N ILE A 710 18.14 -24.69 -31.04
CA ILE A 710 16.72 -24.54 -31.39
C ILE A 710 16.01 -23.66 -30.34
N TYR A 711 15.25 -22.65 -30.77
CA TYR A 711 14.44 -21.80 -29.90
C TYR A 711 13.10 -21.44 -30.53
N ILE A 712 12.12 -21.08 -29.70
CA ILE A 712 10.75 -20.73 -30.11
C ILE A 712 10.49 -19.26 -29.78
N VAL A 713 9.89 -18.51 -30.69
CA VAL A 713 9.42 -17.14 -30.49
C VAL A 713 7.89 -17.14 -30.46
N ASN A 714 7.30 -16.56 -29.41
CA ASN A 714 5.84 -16.52 -29.22
C ASN A 714 5.19 -15.45 -30.11
N HIS A 715 3.86 -15.50 -30.27
CA HIS A 715 3.12 -14.64 -31.20
C HIS A 715 3.09 -13.15 -30.80
N ASP A 716 3.28 -12.83 -29.52
CA ASP A 716 3.37 -11.48 -28.95
C ASP A 716 4.82 -10.97 -28.84
N GLU A 717 5.80 -11.83 -29.17
CA GLU A 717 7.22 -11.59 -28.99
C GLU A 717 7.96 -11.46 -30.31
N VAL A 718 9.08 -10.77 -30.21
CA VAL A 718 10.05 -10.58 -31.28
C VAL A 718 11.43 -10.88 -30.71
N ALA A 719 12.24 -11.63 -31.46
CA ALA A 719 13.59 -11.99 -31.00
C ALA A 719 14.70 -11.19 -31.69
N VAL A 720 15.75 -10.90 -30.93
CA VAL A 720 17.02 -10.31 -31.41
C VAL A 720 18.15 -11.26 -31.07
N VAL A 721 18.91 -11.68 -32.08
CA VAL A 721 20.03 -12.61 -31.95
C VAL A 721 21.34 -11.86 -32.18
N GLN A 722 22.21 -11.91 -31.17
CA GLN A 722 23.59 -11.46 -31.27
C GLN A 722 24.53 -12.64 -31.43
N LEU A 723 25.45 -12.58 -32.39
CA LEU A 723 26.59 -13.48 -32.52
C LEU A 723 27.85 -12.70 -32.10
N LEU A 724 28.54 -13.13 -31.06
CA LEU A 724 29.76 -12.49 -30.56
C LEU A 724 29.62 -10.96 -30.38
N GLY A 725 28.47 -10.52 -29.85
CA GLY A 725 28.16 -9.10 -29.62
C GLY A 725 27.68 -8.31 -30.86
N ARG A 726 27.74 -8.89 -32.06
CA ARG A 726 27.16 -8.30 -33.28
C ARG A 726 25.74 -8.80 -33.48
N VAL A 727 24.78 -7.90 -33.73
CA VAL A 727 23.41 -8.31 -34.07
C VAL A 727 23.39 -8.93 -35.46
N VAL A 728 22.93 -10.18 -35.55
CA VAL A 728 22.88 -10.96 -36.81
C VAL A 728 21.45 -11.12 -37.29
N ALA A 729 20.50 -11.28 -36.37
CA ALA A 729 19.08 -11.29 -36.68
C ALA A 729 18.37 -10.29 -35.76
N LYS A 730 17.60 -9.40 -36.37
CA LYS A 730 16.71 -8.46 -35.69
C LYS A 730 15.29 -8.74 -36.13
N ASP A 731 14.36 -8.47 -35.23
CA ASP A 731 12.94 -8.65 -35.45
C ASP A 731 12.53 -10.04 -35.99
N VAL A 732 13.06 -11.12 -35.38
CA VAL A 732 12.74 -12.50 -35.78
C VAL A 732 11.25 -12.78 -35.50
N PRO A 733 10.48 -13.24 -36.50
CA PRO A 733 9.04 -13.43 -36.36
C PRO A 733 8.69 -14.63 -35.46
N PRO A 734 7.44 -14.74 -35.00
CA PRO A 734 6.97 -15.90 -34.24
C PRO A 734 7.21 -17.22 -34.98
N GLY A 735 7.61 -18.27 -34.26
CA GLY A 735 7.91 -19.58 -34.83
C GLY A 735 9.11 -20.30 -34.21
N ILE A 736 9.45 -21.46 -34.76
CA ILE A 736 10.63 -22.24 -34.39
C ILE A 736 11.81 -21.75 -35.24
N HIS A 737 12.88 -21.36 -34.57
CA HIS A 737 14.09 -20.84 -35.20
C HIS A 737 15.33 -21.56 -34.69
N TYR A 738 16.40 -21.48 -35.45
CA TYR A 738 17.69 -22.04 -35.08
C TYR A 738 18.76 -20.95 -35.01
N ARG A 739 19.58 -20.99 -33.97
CA ARG A 739 20.79 -20.16 -33.82
C ARG A 739 21.97 -21.04 -33.47
N LEU A 740 23.18 -20.52 -33.67
CA LEU A 740 24.37 -21.20 -33.15
C LEU A 740 24.28 -21.30 -31.61
N PRO A 741 24.51 -22.48 -31.03
CA PRO A 741 24.34 -22.70 -29.59
C PRO A 741 25.27 -21.83 -28.72
N PHE A 742 24.90 -21.69 -27.44
CA PHE A 742 25.69 -20.96 -26.45
C PHE A 742 27.10 -21.56 -26.33
N PRO A 743 28.19 -20.78 -26.24
CA PRO A 743 28.25 -19.34 -25.94
C PRO A 743 28.32 -18.39 -27.14
N LEU A 744 28.24 -18.89 -28.38
CA LEU A 744 28.48 -18.07 -29.57
C LEU A 744 27.40 -17.01 -29.80
N THR A 745 26.14 -17.33 -29.47
CA THR A 745 25.03 -16.39 -29.61
C THR A 745 24.31 -16.08 -28.30
N LYS A 746 23.80 -14.84 -28.20
CA LYS A 746 22.83 -14.39 -27.20
C LYS A 746 21.49 -14.14 -27.87
N LEU A 747 20.40 -14.47 -27.18
CA LEU A 747 19.03 -14.33 -27.67
C LEU A 747 18.26 -13.46 -26.71
N TRP A 748 17.66 -12.39 -27.23
CA TRP A 748 16.76 -11.51 -26.49
C TRP A 748 15.37 -11.68 -27.06
N LYS A 749 14.35 -11.77 -26.21
CA LYS A 749 12.95 -11.77 -26.63
C LYS A 749 12.26 -10.56 -26.01
N ILE A 750 11.54 -9.80 -26.83
CA ILE A 750 10.84 -8.59 -26.38
C ILE A 750 9.47 -8.50 -27.05
N ARG A 751 8.49 -8.01 -26.30
CA ARG A 751 7.20 -7.60 -26.83
C ARG A 751 7.31 -6.21 -27.47
N LYS A 752 7.51 -6.16 -28.78
CA LYS A 752 7.70 -4.91 -29.53
C LYS A 752 6.44 -4.02 -29.55
N HIS A 753 5.26 -4.64 -29.60
CA HIS A 753 3.98 -3.95 -29.80
C HIS A 753 3.25 -3.55 -28.51
N GLU A 754 3.85 -3.83 -27.35
CA GLU A 754 3.31 -3.44 -26.06
C GLU A 754 3.38 -1.92 -25.87
N LEU A 755 2.25 -1.31 -25.50
CA LEU A 755 2.22 0.11 -25.15
C LEU A 755 2.68 0.27 -23.70
N ARG A 756 3.76 1.02 -23.51
CA ARG A 756 4.34 1.30 -22.20
C ARG A 756 4.05 2.73 -21.79
N ARG A 757 4.13 3.00 -20.48
CA ARG A 757 3.89 4.33 -19.93
C ARG A 757 5.03 4.75 -19.00
N VAL A 758 5.40 6.01 -19.07
CA VAL A 758 6.34 6.67 -18.15
C VAL A 758 5.63 7.86 -17.51
N GLU A 759 5.69 7.94 -16.20
CA GLU A 759 5.07 9.00 -15.40
C GLU A 759 6.12 10.08 -15.07
N ILE A 760 5.69 11.34 -15.13
CA ILE A 760 6.50 12.55 -14.89
C ILE A 760 5.74 13.44 -13.89
N GLY A 761 6.42 13.91 -12.85
CA GLY A 761 5.81 14.74 -11.79
C GLY A 761 5.11 13.92 -10.71
N PHE A 762 4.87 12.64 -10.98
CA PHE A 762 4.29 11.71 -10.01
C PHE A 762 4.78 10.28 -10.25
N ARG A 763 4.48 9.41 -9.29
CA ARG A 763 4.60 7.96 -9.41
C ARG A 763 3.29 7.32 -9.01
N THR A 764 2.74 6.48 -9.86
CA THR A 764 1.66 5.57 -9.47
C THR A 764 2.16 4.77 -8.30
N VAL A 765 1.50 4.99 -7.19
CA VAL A 765 1.72 4.20 -6.00
C VAL A 765 1.09 2.86 -6.30
N PRO A 766 1.83 1.74 -6.16
CA PRO A 766 1.22 0.43 -6.19
C PRO A 766 0.01 0.43 -5.26
N PRO A 767 -1.05 -0.36 -5.55
CA PRO A 767 -2.25 -0.40 -4.72
C PRO A 767 -1.92 -0.42 -3.20
N SER A 768 -0.86 -1.13 -2.82
CA SER A 768 -0.35 -1.25 -1.44
C SER A 768 0.09 0.01 -0.70
N GLN A 769 0.29 1.17 -1.34
CA GLN A 769 0.55 2.43 -0.62
C GLN A 769 -0.46 3.54 -0.96
N ARG A 770 -1.63 3.15 -1.49
CA ARG A 770 -2.78 4.05 -1.62
C ARG A 770 -3.41 4.23 -0.24
N GLY A 771 -3.36 5.44 0.30
CA GLY A 771 -4.23 5.79 1.43
C GLY A 771 -5.71 5.81 1.02
N GLN A 772 -6.63 5.81 2.00
CA GLN A 772 -8.07 5.92 1.77
C GLN A 772 -8.40 7.04 0.77
N GLU A 773 -9.11 6.70 -0.31
CA GLU A 773 -9.61 7.68 -1.26
C GLU A 773 -10.65 8.56 -0.56
N PRO A 774 -10.55 9.90 -0.61
CA PRO A 774 -11.67 10.73 -0.24
C PRO A 774 -12.85 10.43 -1.17
N LEU A 775 -14.05 10.29 -0.59
CA LEU A 775 -15.30 9.98 -1.30
C LEU A 775 -15.63 10.96 -2.45
N VAL A 776 -14.96 12.12 -2.49
CA VAL A 776 -15.07 13.13 -3.54
C VAL A 776 -13.68 13.66 -3.84
N TYR A 777 -13.27 13.63 -5.12
CA TYR A 777 -12.09 14.35 -5.60
C TYR A 777 -12.37 15.85 -5.62
N GLU A 778 -12.45 16.46 -4.45
CA GLU A 778 -12.41 17.91 -4.34
C GLU A 778 -10.95 18.37 -4.41
N TRP A 779 -10.73 19.47 -5.11
CA TRP A 779 -9.43 20.17 -5.23
C TRP A 779 -8.84 20.62 -3.88
N ASN A 780 -9.49 20.27 -2.76
CA ASN A 780 -9.35 20.83 -1.41
C ASN A 780 -8.62 19.90 -0.43
N PHE A 781 -8.30 18.66 -0.81
CA PHE A 781 -7.51 17.79 0.06
C PHE A 781 -6.01 17.87 -0.27
N PRO A 782 -5.13 18.04 0.74
CA PRO A 782 -3.71 17.88 0.53
C PRO A 782 -3.45 16.46 0.03
N HIS A 783 -3.06 16.32 -1.24
CA HIS A 783 -2.79 15.06 -1.93
C HIS A 783 -1.49 14.39 -1.43
N LYS A 784 -1.35 14.21 -0.11
CA LYS A 784 -0.26 13.42 0.47
C LYS A 784 -0.51 11.91 0.29
N TYR A 785 -1.76 11.50 0.16
CA TYR A 785 -2.16 10.09 0.04
C TYR A 785 -3.22 9.92 -1.06
N GLY A 786 -2.89 9.15 -2.09
CA GLY A 786 -3.75 8.86 -3.23
C GLY A 786 -3.07 7.90 -4.20
N ARG A 787 -3.73 7.52 -5.31
CA ARG A 787 -3.21 6.60 -6.35
C ARG A 787 -1.81 6.94 -6.88
N TYR A 788 -1.33 8.16 -6.64
CA TYR A 788 -0.10 8.70 -7.18
C TYR A 788 0.65 9.51 -6.11
N ARG A 789 1.95 9.26 -5.91
CA ARG A 789 2.88 10.03 -5.09
C ARG A 789 3.43 11.16 -5.95
N LYS A 790 3.13 12.41 -5.60
CA LYS A 790 3.68 13.58 -6.30
C LYS A 790 5.17 13.71 -6.00
N LEU A 791 5.95 14.11 -7.01
CA LEU A 791 7.38 14.40 -6.93
C LEU A 791 7.56 15.87 -7.27
N PRO A 792 7.59 16.76 -6.26
CA PRO A 792 7.64 18.21 -6.47
C PRO A 792 8.83 18.65 -7.32
N GLU A 793 9.97 17.95 -7.21
CA GLU A 793 11.18 18.22 -8.00
C GLU A 793 10.93 18.10 -9.51
N GLU A 794 10.07 17.16 -9.93
CA GLU A 794 9.70 16.95 -11.33
C GLU A 794 8.46 17.76 -11.74
N ALA A 795 7.50 17.92 -10.83
CA ALA A 795 6.19 18.52 -11.14
C ALA A 795 6.18 20.05 -11.08
N LEU A 796 6.95 20.66 -10.17
CA LEU A 796 6.90 22.10 -9.93
C LEU A 796 7.70 22.85 -11.00
N MET A 797 7.03 23.74 -11.73
CA MET A 797 7.55 24.48 -12.86
C MET A 797 7.16 25.96 -12.76
N VAL A 798 7.97 26.83 -13.36
CA VAL A 798 7.68 28.26 -13.51
C VAL A 798 7.18 28.47 -14.94
N THR A 799 6.03 29.13 -15.08
CA THR A 799 5.43 29.46 -16.37
C THR A 799 6.02 30.77 -16.93
N GLY A 800 5.78 31.06 -18.20
CA GLY A 800 6.32 32.25 -18.87
C GLY A 800 5.82 33.58 -18.31
N ASP A 801 4.70 33.57 -17.59
CA ASP A 801 4.13 34.68 -16.81
C ASP A 801 4.56 34.67 -15.33
N GLU A 802 5.68 33.99 -15.02
CA GLU A 802 6.32 33.92 -13.69
C GLU A 802 5.45 33.30 -12.58
N ASN A 803 4.38 32.59 -12.97
CA ASN A 803 3.56 31.84 -12.04
C ASN A 803 4.15 30.45 -11.79
N LEU A 804 3.90 29.90 -10.60
CA LEU A 804 4.23 28.52 -10.32
C LEU A 804 3.08 27.61 -10.73
N ALA A 805 3.40 26.48 -11.35
CA ALA A 805 2.46 25.42 -11.72
C ALA A 805 3.04 24.05 -11.37
N SER A 806 2.21 23.18 -10.80
CA SER A 806 2.51 21.77 -10.61
C SER A 806 1.93 20.99 -11.79
N VAL A 807 2.77 20.41 -12.64
CA VAL A 807 2.40 19.68 -13.86
C VAL A 807 2.71 18.19 -13.72
N ASN A 808 1.67 17.35 -13.79
CA ASN A 808 1.78 15.89 -13.83
C ASN A 808 1.47 15.39 -15.23
N ALA A 809 2.32 14.51 -15.78
CA ALA A 809 2.19 14.01 -17.14
C ALA A 809 2.46 12.51 -17.27
N VAL A 810 1.81 11.87 -18.24
CA VAL A 810 2.07 10.50 -18.67
C VAL A 810 2.51 10.48 -20.12
N VAL A 811 3.61 9.79 -20.38
CA VAL A 811 4.17 9.58 -21.71
C VAL A 811 3.95 8.13 -22.09
N HIS A 812 3.17 7.92 -23.15
CA HIS A 812 2.97 6.61 -23.75
C HIS A 812 3.96 6.40 -24.88
N TYR A 813 4.67 5.27 -24.85
CA TYR A 813 5.65 4.93 -25.86
C TYR A 813 5.59 3.45 -26.23
N ARG A 814 6.14 3.12 -27.39
CA ARG A 814 6.36 1.74 -27.85
C ARG A 814 7.75 1.58 -28.44
N ILE A 815 8.20 0.34 -28.61
CA ILE A 815 9.51 0.06 -29.21
C ILE A 815 9.40 0.19 -30.74
N ALA A 816 10.16 1.12 -31.30
CA ALA A 816 10.27 1.30 -32.75
C ALA A 816 11.37 0.39 -33.34
N ASP A 817 12.57 0.46 -32.75
CA ASP A 817 13.72 -0.36 -33.13
C ASP A 817 14.22 -1.15 -31.92
N THR A 818 14.15 -2.48 -32.02
CA THR A 818 14.51 -3.41 -30.93
C THR A 818 16.01 -3.43 -30.64
N THR A 819 16.85 -3.13 -31.63
CA THR A 819 18.31 -3.15 -31.48
C THR A 819 18.78 -1.91 -30.72
N ASP A 820 18.31 -0.75 -31.13
CA ASP A 820 18.64 0.51 -30.45
C ASP A 820 18.07 0.50 -29.02
N PHE A 821 16.82 0.04 -28.83
CA PHE A 821 16.21 -0.08 -27.51
C PHE A 821 16.99 -0.99 -26.55
N LEU A 822 17.49 -2.14 -27.02
CA LEU A 822 18.22 -3.10 -26.17
C LEU A 822 19.65 -2.68 -25.85
N PHE A 823 20.35 -2.06 -26.79
CA PHE A 823 21.82 -1.97 -26.71
C PHE A 823 22.38 -0.55 -26.70
N ARG A 824 21.57 0.47 -27.02
CA ARG A 824 22.03 1.88 -26.99
C ARG A 824 21.71 2.56 -25.67
N VAL A 825 20.65 2.14 -24.98
CA VAL A 825 20.17 2.79 -23.76
C VAL A 825 20.09 1.75 -22.65
N ALA A 826 20.77 2.01 -21.54
CA ALA A 826 20.77 1.09 -20.39
C ALA A 826 19.40 1.03 -19.69
N ASN A 827 18.71 2.18 -19.60
CA ASN A 827 17.37 2.30 -19.02
C ASN A 827 16.53 3.29 -19.82
N ALA A 828 15.67 2.78 -20.72
CA ALA A 828 14.86 3.60 -21.60
C ALA A 828 13.81 4.43 -20.84
N ASP A 829 13.20 3.87 -19.79
CA ASP A 829 12.15 4.55 -19.02
C ASP A 829 12.71 5.78 -18.29
N GLU A 830 13.90 5.65 -17.72
CA GLU A 830 14.59 6.75 -17.04
C GLU A 830 15.03 7.85 -18.03
N LEU A 831 15.54 7.47 -19.20
CA LEU A 831 15.88 8.44 -20.25
C LEU A 831 14.64 9.21 -20.73
N ILE A 832 13.53 8.51 -21.00
CA ILE A 832 12.26 9.14 -21.41
C ILE A 832 11.77 10.09 -20.32
N ARG A 833 11.90 9.72 -19.05
CA ARG A 833 11.53 10.56 -17.91
C ARG A 833 12.35 11.85 -17.86
N LEU A 834 13.68 11.74 -17.91
CA LEU A 834 14.58 12.90 -17.88
C LEU A 834 14.34 13.84 -19.07
N VAL A 835 14.15 13.28 -20.27
CA VAL A 835 13.83 14.06 -21.47
C VAL A 835 12.46 14.72 -21.34
N GLY A 836 11.47 13.98 -20.83
CA GLY A 836 10.12 14.50 -20.66
C GLY A 836 10.05 15.63 -19.64
N GLU A 837 10.66 15.45 -18.46
CA GLU A 837 10.76 16.50 -17.44
C GLU A 837 11.39 17.78 -18.02
N ARG A 838 12.54 17.64 -18.70
CA ARG A 838 13.24 18.76 -19.33
C ARG A 838 12.39 19.47 -20.38
N VAL A 839 11.76 18.72 -21.28
CA VAL A 839 10.96 19.28 -22.38
C VAL A 839 9.71 19.97 -21.84
N ILE A 840 9.00 19.35 -20.89
CA ILE A 840 7.80 19.93 -20.29
C ILE A 840 8.17 21.22 -19.55
N ARG A 841 9.27 21.22 -18.78
CA ARG A 841 9.77 22.41 -18.08
C ARG A 841 10.13 23.55 -19.04
N GLU A 842 10.79 23.24 -20.16
CA GLU A 842 11.12 24.22 -21.19
C GLU A 842 9.87 24.81 -21.87
N VAL A 843 8.87 23.98 -22.17
CA VAL A 843 7.61 24.42 -22.78
C VAL A 843 6.80 25.25 -21.79
N ALA A 844 6.70 24.82 -20.53
CA ALA A 844 5.99 25.54 -19.48
C ALA A 844 6.54 26.96 -19.29
N ALA A 845 7.86 27.12 -19.29
CA ALA A 845 8.54 28.41 -19.15
C ALA A 845 8.28 29.40 -20.31
N GLN A 846 7.65 28.97 -21.41
CA GLN A 846 7.37 29.80 -22.59
C GLN A 846 5.89 30.16 -22.75
N VAL A 847 5.01 29.63 -21.89
CA VAL A 847 3.55 29.79 -22.01
C VAL A 847 2.95 30.39 -20.75
N GLN A 848 1.79 31.02 -20.89
CA GLN A 848 1.05 31.55 -19.74
C GLN A 848 0.40 30.40 -18.96
N LEU A 849 0.19 30.59 -17.65
CA LEU A 849 -0.42 29.59 -16.77
C LEU A 849 -1.78 29.09 -17.29
N ASP A 850 -2.61 29.99 -17.83
CA ASP A 850 -3.94 29.67 -18.38
C ASP A 850 -3.89 28.68 -19.55
N SER A 851 -2.83 28.74 -20.37
CA SER A 851 -2.60 27.81 -21.48
C SER A 851 -2.23 26.40 -21.00
N LEU A 852 -1.68 26.27 -19.79
CA LEU A 852 -1.38 24.98 -19.18
C LEU A 852 -2.59 24.40 -18.44
N LEU A 853 -3.41 25.26 -17.83
CA LEU A 853 -4.56 24.85 -17.04
C LEU A 853 -5.78 24.48 -17.90
N VAL A 854 -6.14 25.32 -18.88
CA VAL A 854 -7.45 25.23 -19.54
C VAL A 854 -7.35 25.36 -21.07
N SER A 855 -6.80 26.46 -21.56
CA SER A 855 -6.83 26.81 -22.99
C SER A 855 -5.66 26.15 -23.72
N GLU A 856 -5.84 25.58 -24.93
CA GLU A 856 -4.72 25.10 -25.78
C GLU A 856 -3.89 23.89 -25.29
N ARG A 857 -4.28 23.24 -24.19
CA ARG A 857 -3.57 22.07 -23.60
C ARG A 857 -3.20 20.97 -24.61
N GLN A 858 -4.09 20.67 -25.55
CA GLN A 858 -3.87 19.62 -26.56
C GLN A 858 -2.75 19.97 -27.55
N GLU A 859 -2.62 21.25 -27.92
CA GLU A 859 -1.52 21.70 -28.79
C GLU A 859 -0.18 21.65 -28.04
N LEU A 860 -0.16 22.01 -26.75
CA LEU A 860 1.03 21.88 -25.92
C LEU A 860 1.49 20.42 -25.77
N GLU A 861 0.57 19.49 -25.53
CA GLU A 861 0.87 18.05 -25.49
C GLU A 861 1.53 17.56 -26.79
N LYS A 862 1.06 18.05 -27.94
CA LYS A 862 1.61 17.74 -29.26
C LYS A 862 3.02 18.31 -29.45
N VAL A 863 3.24 19.56 -29.05
CA VAL A 863 4.56 20.22 -29.09
C VAL A 863 5.56 19.46 -28.21
N VAL A 864 5.16 19.08 -26.99
CA VAL A 864 5.99 18.28 -26.07
C VAL A 864 6.33 16.94 -26.70
N ARG A 865 5.34 16.21 -27.23
CA ARG A 865 5.54 14.91 -27.90
C ARG A 865 6.56 15.01 -29.03
N GLU A 866 6.44 15.99 -29.91
CA GLU A 866 7.34 16.16 -31.07
C GLU A 866 8.77 16.51 -30.65
N ARG A 867 8.91 17.35 -29.61
CA ARG A 867 10.21 17.76 -29.09
C ARG A 867 10.90 16.61 -28.35
N MET A 868 10.15 15.85 -27.54
CA MET A 868 10.63 14.61 -26.93
C MET A 868 11.09 13.61 -27.98
N GLN A 869 10.26 13.35 -29.01
CA GLN A 869 10.62 12.41 -30.07
C GLN A 869 11.91 12.84 -30.79
N ARG A 870 12.07 14.13 -31.08
CA ARG A 870 13.29 14.65 -31.73
C ARG A 870 14.54 14.38 -30.91
N ILE A 871 14.48 14.62 -29.59
CA ILE A 871 15.59 14.38 -28.67
C ILE A 871 15.89 12.88 -28.55
N LEU A 872 14.86 12.05 -28.34
CA LEU A 872 15.01 10.59 -28.20
C LEU A 872 15.53 9.93 -29.47
N SER A 873 15.12 10.42 -30.64
CA SER A 873 15.67 10.00 -31.94
C SER A 873 17.14 10.38 -32.09
N ALA A 874 17.55 11.56 -31.60
CA ALA A 874 18.96 11.98 -31.62
C ALA A 874 19.84 11.08 -30.74
N TYR A 875 19.32 10.63 -29.59
CA TYR A 875 19.98 9.64 -28.72
C TYR A 875 19.93 8.20 -29.26
N ARG A 876 19.19 7.96 -30.36
CA ARG A 876 18.91 6.61 -30.88
C ARG A 876 18.36 5.69 -29.79
N ALA A 877 17.34 6.16 -29.07
CA ALA A 877 16.75 5.41 -27.98
C ALA A 877 15.89 4.21 -28.44
N GLY A 878 15.62 4.07 -29.75
CA GLY A 878 14.81 2.97 -30.30
C GLY A 878 13.32 3.03 -29.93
N VAL A 879 12.84 4.16 -29.41
CA VAL A 879 11.46 4.35 -28.95
C VAL A 879 10.68 5.33 -29.82
N GLU A 880 9.38 5.10 -29.91
CA GLU A 880 8.41 6.01 -30.50
C GLU A 880 7.43 6.48 -29.43
N ILE A 881 7.35 7.80 -29.23
CA ILE A 881 6.39 8.44 -28.34
C ILE A 881 5.04 8.50 -29.06
N VAL A 882 4.10 7.69 -28.59
CA VAL A 882 2.74 7.59 -29.13
C VAL A 882 1.91 8.79 -28.68
N ALA A 883 1.95 9.11 -27.39
CA ALA A 883 1.20 10.22 -26.82
C ALA A 883 1.87 10.80 -25.58
N VAL A 884 1.66 12.08 -25.33
CA VAL A 884 1.93 12.75 -24.07
C VAL A 884 0.60 13.29 -23.57
N LYS A 885 0.28 13.02 -22.31
CA LYS A 885 -0.94 13.49 -21.66
C LYS A 885 -0.59 14.19 -20.38
N PHE A 886 -0.92 15.47 -20.27
CA PHE A 886 -0.98 16.08 -18.95
C PHE A 886 -2.15 15.43 -18.24
N GLN A 887 -1.98 14.99 -17.00
CA GLN A 887 -3.06 14.43 -16.19
C GLN A 887 -3.63 15.48 -15.25
N ASP A 888 -2.75 16.14 -14.49
CA ASP A 888 -3.13 17.07 -13.44
C ASP A 888 -2.22 18.30 -13.50
N VAL A 889 -2.82 19.49 -13.61
CA VAL A 889 -2.11 20.77 -13.64
C VAL A 889 -2.81 21.70 -12.68
N HIS A 890 -2.11 22.20 -11.67
CA HIS A 890 -2.68 23.09 -10.67
C HIS A 890 -1.63 24.06 -10.10
N PRO A 891 -2.04 25.19 -9.52
CA PRO A 891 -1.16 26.05 -8.73
C PRO A 891 -0.59 25.30 -7.51
N PRO A 892 0.59 25.67 -6.97
CA PRO A 892 1.16 25.05 -5.78
C PRO A 892 0.18 25.06 -4.61
N ILE A 893 0.21 23.99 -3.80
CA ILE A 893 -0.75 23.78 -2.70
C ILE A 893 -0.70 24.95 -1.71
N GLU A 894 0.48 25.55 -1.55
CA GLU A 894 0.75 26.68 -0.68
C GLU A 894 -0.05 27.95 -1.05
N VAL A 895 -0.46 28.08 -2.32
CA VAL A 895 -1.19 29.25 -2.84
C VAL A 895 -2.63 28.94 -3.24
N VAL A 896 -3.08 27.68 -3.10
CA VAL A 896 -4.44 27.27 -3.51
C VAL A 896 -5.52 28.04 -2.76
N ASP A 897 -5.35 28.26 -1.45
CA ASP A 897 -6.35 28.99 -0.66
C ASP A 897 -6.42 30.47 -1.07
N ALA A 898 -5.28 31.09 -1.36
CA ALA A 898 -5.23 32.46 -1.89
C ALA A 898 -5.90 32.54 -3.27
N PHE A 899 -5.65 31.56 -4.14
CA PHE A 899 -6.30 31.46 -5.45
C PHE A 899 -7.83 31.30 -5.32
N ARG A 900 -8.30 30.48 -4.37
CA ARG A 900 -9.74 30.35 -4.06
C ARG A 900 -10.34 31.65 -3.57
N MET A 901 -9.66 32.36 -2.68
CA MET A 901 -10.16 33.66 -2.19
C MET A 901 -10.30 34.66 -3.34
N VAL A 902 -9.34 34.68 -4.27
CA VAL A 902 -9.41 35.54 -5.46
C VAL A 902 -10.56 35.09 -6.38
N ALA A 903 -10.68 33.79 -6.67
CA ALA A 903 -11.76 33.25 -7.49
C ALA A 903 -13.15 33.52 -6.89
N ALA A 904 -13.33 33.26 -5.59
CA ALA A 904 -14.55 33.55 -4.85
C ALA A 904 -14.87 35.05 -4.83
N ALA A 905 -13.86 35.91 -4.69
CA ALA A 905 -14.04 37.35 -4.80
C ALA A 905 -14.48 37.77 -6.22
N PHE A 906 -13.93 37.13 -7.26
CA PHE A 906 -14.37 37.35 -8.65
C PHE A 906 -15.82 36.88 -8.87
N GLU A 907 -16.18 35.70 -8.38
CA GLU A 907 -17.55 35.19 -8.45
C GLU A 907 -18.52 36.08 -7.68
N GLN A 908 -18.16 36.50 -6.47
CA GLN A 908 -18.98 37.39 -5.65
C GLN A 908 -19.13 38.76 -6.32
N LYS A 909 -18.07 39.29 -6.92
CA LYS A 909 -18.13 40.50 -7.74
C LYS A 909 -19.07 40.32 -8.93
N LEU A 910 -18.95 39.24 -9.69
CA LEU A 910 -19.82 38.93 -10.83
C LEU A 910 -21.28 38.76 -10.40
N ALA A 911 -21.52 38.06 -9.29
CA ALA A 911 -22.85 37.88 -8.71
C ALA A 911 -23.45 39.22 -8.29
N MET A 912 -22.69 40.09 -7.62
CA MET A 912 -23.14 41.43 -7.26
C MET A 912 -23.47 42.27 -8.49
N VAL A 913 -22.64 42.21 -9.53
CA VAL A 913 -22.91 42.90 -10.81
C VAL A 913 -24.21 42.38 -11.42
N ASN A 914 -24.37 41.06 -11.53
CA ASN A 914 -25.56 40.44 -12.11
C ASN A 914 -26.83 40.75 -11.30
N GLN A 915 -26.75 40.73 -9.96
CA GLN A 915 -27.87 41.11 -9.08
C GLN A 915 -28.24 42.59 -9.24
N ALA A 916 -27.24 43.48 -9.31
CA ALA A 916 -27.47 44.89 -9.54
C ALA A 916 -28.12 45.15 -10.91
N GLU A 917 -27.69 44.42 -11.95
CA GLU A 917 -28.31 44.49 -13.26
C GLU A 917 -29.73 43.91 -13.27
N ALA A 918 -29.96 42.78 -12.62
CA ALA A 918 -31.29 42.18 -12.48
C ALA A 918 -32.25 43.15 -11.75
N TYR A 919 -31.81 43.71 -10.62
CA TYR A 919 -32.58 44.70 -9.86
C TYR A 919 -32.88 45.95 -10.70
N ARG A 920 -31.90 46.47 -11.45
CA ARG A 920 -32.10 47.59 -12.38
C ARG A 920 -33.13 47.24 -13.45
N ASN A 921 -33.02 46.05 -14.03
CA ASN A 921 -33.89 45.57 -15.10
C ASN A 921 -35.31 45.28 -14.61
N GLU A 922 -35.52 45.05 -13.31
CA GLU A 922 -36.84 44.88 -12.70
C GLU A 922 -37.47 46.22 -12.29
N GLN A 923 -36.73 47.06 -11.56
CA GLN A 923 -37.29 48.28 -10.95
C GLN A 923 -37.60 49.38 -11.97
N ILE A 924 -36.78 49.55 -13.00
CA ILE A 924 -37.00 50.60 -14.01
C ILE A 924 -38.32 50.36 -14.76
N PRO A 925 -38.59 49.16 -15.32
CA PRO A 925 -39.89 48.88 -15.93
C PRO A 925 -41.06 48.99 -14.96
N LEU A 926 -40.93 48.51 -13.72
CA LEU A 926 -41.99 48.60 -12.71
C LEU A 926 -42.36 50.06 -12.39
N ALA A 927 -41.36 50.91 -12.17
CA ALA A 927 -41.56 52.33 -11.90
C ALA A 927 -42.20 53.05 -13.10
N ARG A 928 -41.77 52.73 -14.33
CA ARG A 928 -42.41 53.23 -15.55
C ARG A 928 -43.86 52.79 -15.66
N GLY A 929 -44.15 51.52 -15.37
CA GLY A 929 -45.51 50.98 -15.35
C GLY A 929 -46.42 51.72 -14.37
N LYS A 930 -45.97 51.91 -13.12
CA LYS A 930 -46.71 52.67 -12.08
C LYS A 930 -46.95 54.12 -12.47
N ALA A 931 -45.97 54.78 -13.08
CA ALA A 931 -46.13 56.15 -13.55
C ALA A 931 -47.20 56.25 -14.65
N VAL A 932 -47.18 55.32 -15.61
CA VAL A 932 -48.21 55.25 -16.67
C VAL A 932 -49.58 54.95 -16.06
N GLU A 933 -49.68 53.98 -15.15
CA GLU A 933 -50.92 53.62 -14.45
C GLU A 933 -51.53 54.82 -13.72
N GLN A 934 -50.73 55.59 -12.97
CA GLN A 934 -51.20 56.80 -12.28
C GLN A 934 -51.75 57.84 -13.25
N VAL A 935 -51.04 58.08 -14.36
CA VAL A 935 -51.47 59.04 -15.39
C VAL A 935 -52.77 58.59 -16.04
N GLU A 936 -52.90 57.32 -16.42
CA GLU A 936 -54.11 56.79 -17.04
C GLU A 936 -55.29 56.78 -16.06
N THR A 937 -55.05 56.46 -14.79
CA THR A 937 -56.07 56.53 -13.72
C THR A 937 -56.57 57.96 -13.53
N ALA A 938 -55.67 58.94 -13.51
CA ALA A 938 -56.03 60.35 -13.42
C ALA A 938 -56.82 60.84 -14.64
N LYS A 939 -56.42 60.44 -15.86
CA LYS A 939 -57.18 60.72 -17.09
C LYS A 939 -58.58 60.11 -17.04
N ALA A 940 -58.70 58.84 -16.65
CA ALA A 940 -59.97 58.14 -16.52
C ALA A 940 -60.88 58.82 -15.48
N TYR A 941 -60.33 59.24 -14.34
CA TYR A 941 -61.05 60.01 -13.34
C TYR A 941 -61.57 61.33 -13.90
N ARG A 942 -60.73 62.10 -14.60
CA ARG A 942 -61.12 63.36 -15.25
C ARG A 942 -62.26 63.16 -16.23
N ILE A 943 -62.15 62.17 -17.12
CA ILE A 943 -63.17 61.85 -18.12
C ILE A 943 -64.48 61.50 -17.43
N ARG A 944 -64.43 60.61 -16.43
CA ARG A 944 -65.61 60.20 -15.66
C ARG A 944 -66.28 61.38 -14.97
N ARG A 945 -65.51 62.28 -14.35
CA ARG A 945 -66.02 63.47 -13.68
C ARG A 945 -66.68 64.43 -14.66
N SER A 946 -66.06 64.66 -15.81
CA SER A 946 -66.62 65.51 -16.87
C SER A 946 -67.91 64.93 -17.45
N LEU A 947 -67.93 63.63 -17.78
CA LEU A 947 -69.13 62.97 -18.29
C LEU A 947 -70.27 62.96 -17.26
N HIS A 948 -69.96 62.73 -15.99
CA HIS A 948 -70.96 62.81 -14.92
C HIS A 948 -71.56 64.20 -14.80
N ALA A 949 -70.72 65.24 -14.77
CA ALA A 949 -71.19 66.64 -14.69
C ALA A 949 -72.03 67.04 -15.92
N LEU A 950 -71.62 66.61 -17.13
CA LEU A 950 -72.38 66.83 -18.36
C LEU A 950 -73.74 66.11 -18.30
N GLY A 951 -73.75 64.85 -17.89
CA GLY A 951 -74.98 64.07 -17.72
C GLY A 951 -75.92 64.68 -16.69
N GLU A 952 -75.41 65.16 -15.56
CA GLU A 952 -76.21 65.87 -14.55
C GLU A 952 -76.77 67.18 -15.09
N SER A 953 -75.96 67.96 -15.83
CA SER A 953 -76.41 69.20 -16.46
C SER A 953 -77.51 68.94 -17.50
N GLN A 954 -77.34 67.94 -18.37
CA GLN A 954 -78.34 67.57 -19.37
C GLN A 954 -79.62 67.08 -18.70
N ARG A 955 -79.50 66.22 -17.69
CA ARG A 955 -80.65 65.76 -16.89
C ARG A 955 -81.39 66.95 -16.27
N PHE A 956 -80.67 67.91 -15.70
CA PHE A 956 -81.27 69.12 -15.14
C PHE A 956 -82.00 69.94 -16.21
N LEU A 957 -81.38 70.18 -17.36
CA LEU A 957 -82.01 70.92 -18.46
C LEU A 957 -83.29 70.23 -18.98
N MET A 958 -83.25 68.91 -19.17
CA MET A 958 -84.45 68.14 -19.55
C MET A 958 -85.56 68.26 -18.49
N LEU A 959 -85.21 68.13 -17.20
CA LEU A 959 -86.19 68.30 -16.12
C LEU A 959 -86.76 69.72 -16.08
N ALA A 960 -85.93 70.75 -16.32
CA ALA A 960 -86.36 72.14 -16.39
C ALA A 960 -87.27 72.41 -17.59
N GLU A 961 -87.01 71.77 -18.74
CA GLU A 961 -87.85 71.86 -19.93
C GLU A 961 -89.21 71.18 -19.71
N VAL A 962 -89.22 69.97 -19.12
CA VAL A 962 -90.46 69.30 -18.71
C VAL A 962 -91.26 70.16 -17.73
N TYR A 963 -90.59 70.82 -16.77
CA TYR A 963 -91.24 71.76 -15.86
C TYR A 963 -91.86 72.95 -16.60
N ARG A 964 -91.17 73.53 -17.58
CA ARG A 964 -91.70 74.66 -18.38
C ARG A 964 -92.91 74.26 -19.21
N ASN A 965 -92.85 73.09 -19.85
CA ASN A 965 -93.91 72.61 -20.73
C ASN A 965 -95.12 72.07 -19.95
N PHE A 966 -94.89 71.50 -18.76
CA PHE A 966 -95.93 70.89 -17.92
C PHE A 966 -95.74 71.25 -16.42
N PRO A 967 -95.93 72.53 -16.04
CA PRO A 967 -95.63 73.00 -14.70
C PRO A 967 -96.53 72.38 -13.63
N GLU A 968 -97.80 72.15 -13.94
CA GLU A 968 -98.76 71.56 -12.98
C GLU A 968 -98.47 70.08 -12.71
N VAL A 969 -98.11 69.31 -13.73
CA VAL A 969 -97.72 67.88 -13.58
C VAL A 969 -96.44 67.78 -12.75
N THR A 970 -95.46 68.66 -13.00
CA THR A 970 -94.19 68.64 -12.28
C THR A 970 -94.34 69.12 -10.84
N ARG A 971 -95.22 70.11 -10.57
CA ARG A 971 -95.58 70.54 -9.20
C ARG A 971 -96.26 69.44 -8.42
N ILE A 972 -97.21 68.71 -9.03
CA ILE A 972 -97.87 67.58 -8.40
C ILE A 972 -96.85 66.47 -8.11
N ARG A 973 -95.97 66.14 -9.06
CA ARG A 973 -94.89 65.17 -8.85
C ARG A 973 -93.96 65.59 -7.71
N LEU A 974 -93.47 66.83 -7.70
CA LEU A 974 -92.59 67.34 -6.63
C LEU A 974 -93.31 67.39 -5.28
N TYR A 975 -94.60 67.70 -5.26
CA TYR A 975 -95.44 67.64 -4.06
C TYR A 975 -95.59 66.20 -3.56
N LEU A 976 -95.82 65.24 -4.46
CA LEU A 976 -95.92 63.82 -4.12
C LEU A 976 -94.58 63.23 -3.66
N GLU A 977 -93.47 63.55 -4.34
CA GLU A 977 -92.11 63.15 -3.95
C GLU A 977 -91.71 63.81 -2.62
N ALA A 978 -92.08 65.08 -2.39
CA ALA A 978 -91.85 65.76 -1.12
C ALA A 978 -92.70 65.15 0.01
N ILE A 979 -93.96 64.80 -0.25
CA ILE A 979 -94.81 64.06 0.67
C ILE A 979 -94.23 62.68 0.95
N GLU A 980 -93.77 61.97 -0.07
CA GLU A 980 -93.17 60.65 0.06
C GLU A 980 -91.92 60.72 0.93
N LYS A 981 -91.06 61.72 0.71
CA LYS A 981 -89.85 61.93 1.47
C LYS A 981 -90.11 62.43 2.90
N ALA A 982 -91.12 63.30 3.09
CA ALA A 982 -91.50 63.85 4.40
C ALA A 982 -92.32 62.87 5.26
N LEU A 983 -93.06 61.95 4.64
CA LEU A 983 -93.87 60.91 5.29
C LEU A 983 -93.31 59.50 5.04
N ALA A 984 -92.01 59.39 4.78
CA ALA A 984 -91.32 58.10 4.62
C ALA A 984 -91.44 57.28 5.91
N GLY A 985 -91.88 56.02 5.81
CA GLY A 985 -92.02 55.12 6.96
C GLY A 985 -93.28 55.29 7.82
N LYS A 986 -94.34 55.95 7.34
CA LYS A 986 -95.66 56.01 8.02
C LYS A 986 -96.77 55.39 7.17
N PRO A 987 -97.70 54.59 7.75
CA PRO A 987 -98.83 54.02 7.04
C PRO A 987 -99.80 55.12 6.61
N LYS A 988 -100.26 55.07 5.35
CA LYS A 988 -101.11 56.11 4.74
C LYS A 988 -102.51 55.57 4.47
N ILE A 989 -103.53 56.40 4.70
CA ILE A 989 -104.94 56.10 4.39
C ILE A 989 -105.43 57.18 3.43
N ILE A 990 -105.88 56.80 2.23
CA ILE A 990 -106.48 57.72 1.26
C ILE A 990 -108.00 57.58 1.37
N MET A 991 -108.71 58.67 1.68
CA MET A 991 -110.17 58.71 1.69
C MET A 991 -110.69 59.55 0.52
N ASP A 992 -111.52 58.93 -0.33
CA ASP A 992 -112.26 59.63 -1.38
C ASP A 992 -113.50 60.32 -0.78
N ALA A 993 -113.58 61.64 -0.92
CA ALA A 993 -114.62 62.47 -0.32
C ALA A 993 -115.90 62.58 -1.16
N ARG A 994 -116.03 61.92 -2.33
CA ARG A 994 -117.13 62.21 -3.28
C ARG A 994 -118.17 61.09 -3.53
N SER A 995 -118.18 59.97 -2.79
CA SER A 995 -119.14 58.88 -3.07
C SER A 995 -119.66 58.16 -1.80
N ILE A 996 -120.93 58.37 -1.46
CA ILE A 996 -121.56 58.05 -0.17
C ILE A 996 -122.08 56.59 -0.04
N ALA A 997 -121.93 55.68 -1.01
CA ALA A 997 -122.66 54.39 -0.95
C ALA A 997 -121.88 53.12 -0.54
N ARG A 998 -120.54 53.05 -0.61
CA ARG A 998 -119.74 51.92 -0.07
C ARG A 998 -118.32 52.40 0.27
N ARG A 999 -117.91 52.34 1.54
CA ARG A 999 -116.55 52.73 1.95
C ARG A 999 -115.55 51.62 1.56
N GLN A 1000 -114.62 51.90 0.64
CA GLN A 1000 -113.40 51.10 0.46
C GLN A 1000 -112.25 51.80 1.19
N MET A 1001 -111.62 51.10 2.15
CA MET A 1001 -110.35 51.50 2.75
C MET A 1001 -109.22 50.73 2.06
N LEU A 1002 -108.22 51.44 1.54
CA LEU A 1002 -106.98 50.87 1.02
C LEU A 1002 -105.84 51.16 2.00
N PHE A 1003 -105.24 50.10 2.54
CA PHE A 1003 -104.06 50.19 3.39
C PHE A 1003 -102.81 50.16 2.51
N VAL A 1004 -101.92 51.14 2.70
CA VAL A 1004 -100.62 51.21 2.02
C VAL A 1004 -99.52 50.95 3.06
N ASP A 1005 -98.77 49.85 2.91
CA ASP A 1005 -97.61 49.54 3.76
C ASP A 1005 -96.33 50.22 3.26
N GLU A 1006 -95.21 50.00 3.97
CA GLU A 1006 -93.89 50.59 3.72
C GLU A 1006 -93.33 50.42 2.29
N LYS A 1007 -93.87 49.51 1.47
CA LYS A 1007 -93.42 49.33 0.08
C LYS A 1007 -94.13 50.22 -0.95
N GLY A 1008 -95.11 51.03 -0.54
CA GLY A 1008 -95.83 51.91 -1.46
C GLY A 1008 -96.66 51.17 -2.51
N LEU A 1009 -97.43 51.93 -3.31
CA LEU A 1009 -98.15 51.38 -4.47
C LEU A 1009 -97.16 51.12 -5.61
N SER A 1010 -96.83 49.86 -5.92
CA SER A 1010 -96.07 49.54 -7.14
C SER A 1010 -96.87 48.65 -8.10
N LEU A 1011 -97.80 49.28 -8.83
CA LEU A 1011 -97.97 49.00 -10.25
C LEU A 1011 -96.76 49.64 -10.96
N THR A 1012 -95.81 48.86 -11.51
CA THR A 1012 -95.03 49.28 -12.71
C THR A 1012 -94.07 48.21 -13.25
N LEU A 1013 -94.21 47.99 -14.57
CA LEU A 1013 -93.53 47.14 -15.56
C LEU A 1013 -92.00 46.92 -15.52
N GLY A 1014 -91.23 47.48 -14.58
CA GLY A 1014 -89.76 47.53 -14.66
C GLY A 1014 -89.06 46.17 -14.47
N GLU A 1015 -89.62 45.26 -13.68
CA GLU A 1015 -88.99 43.98 -13.34
C GLU A 1015 -89.12 42.92 -14.45
N ALA A 1016 -90.03 43.10 -15.41
CA ALA A 1016 -90.19 42.20 -16.55
C ALA A 1016 -89.14 42.39 -17.65
N LEU A 1017 -88.40 43.51 -17.65
CA LEU A 1017 -87.39 43.81 -18.68
C LEU A 1017 -85.99 43.29 -18.34
N GLN A 1018 -85.71 43.01 -17.07
CA GLN A 1018 -84.39 42.51 -16.62
C GLN A 1018 -84.16 41.03 -16.94
N THR A 1019 -85.21 40.24 -17.14
CA THR A 1019 -85.11 38.80 -17.45
C THR A 1019 -84.80 38.51 -18.92
N LEU A 1020 -84.93 39.47 -19.83
CA LEU A 1020 -84.71 39.25 -21.27
C LEU A 1020 -83.28 39.53 -21.75
N THR A 1021 -82.42 40.18 -20.96
CA THR A 1021 -81.07 40.58 -21.38
C THR A 1021 -79.94 39.68 -20.87
N GLN A 1022 -80.21 38.73 -19.96
CA GLN A 1022 -79.18 37.89 -19.32
C GLN A 1022 -78.95 36.51 -19.97
N GLN A 1023 -79.61 36.17 -21.08
CA GLN A 1023 -79.52 34.82 -21.69
C GLN A 1023 -78.65 34.68 -22.95
N ALA A 1024 -77.88 35.69 -23.36
CA ALA A 1024 -77.06 35.56 -24.56
C ALA A 1024 -75.67 36.20 -24.39
N GLN A 1025 -74.70 35.44 -23.85
CA GLN A 1025 -73.27 35.42 -24.26
C GLN A 1025 -72.41 34.64 -23.25
N GLN A 1026 -72.20 33.35 -23.52
CA GLN A 1026 -70.99 32.60 -23.14
C GLN A 1026 -70.53 31.79 -24.35
N PRO A 1027 -69.27 31.92 -24.78
CA PRO A 1027 -68.58 30.87 -25.53
C PRO A 1027 -67.45 30.22 -24.72
N GLN A 1028 -67.18 28.98 -25.12
CA GLN A 1028 -66.49 27.90 -24.43
C GLN A 1028 -64.96 27.98 -24.39
N GLN A 1029 -64.43 27.18 -23.47
CA GLN A 1029 -63.03 26.82 -23.22
C GLN A 1029 -62.39 26.05 -24.39
N GLU A 1030 -61.10 26.28 -24.64
CA GLU A 1030 -60.20 25.28 -25.23
C GLU A 1030 -58.94 25.14 -24.37
N THR A 1031 -58.65 23.90 -23.98
CA THR A 1031 -57.52 23.43 -23.19
C THR A 1031 -56.36 23.07 -24.11
N VAL A 1032 -55.15 23.60 -23.83
CA VAL A 1032 -53.88 23.15 -24.41
C VAL A 1032 -53.04 22.53 -23.29
N THR A 1033 -52.65 21.27 -23.45
CA THR A 1033 -51.68 20.56 -22.62
C THR A 1033 -50.24 20.87 -23.05
N PRO A 1034 -49.26 20.95 -22.13
CA PRO A 1034 -47.85 21.12 -22.48
C PRO A 1034 -47.08 19.79 -22.51
N GLU A 1035 -46.28 19.59 -23.56
CA GLU A 1035 -45.07 18.76 -23.55
C GLU A 1035 -43.85 19.68 -23.31
N HIS A 1036 -43.18 19.50 -22.18
CA HIS A 1036 -41.73 19.28 -22.03
C HIS A 1036 -41.31 19.25 -20.56
#